data_AF-A0A195CZY0-F1
#
_entry.id   AF-A0A195CZY0-F1
#
_cell.length_a   1.000
_cell.length_b   1.000
_cell.length_c   1.000
_cell.angle_alpha   90.00
_cell.angle_beta   90.00
_cell.angle_gamma   90.00
#
_symmetry.space_group_name_H-M   'P 1'
#
loop_
_entity.id
_entity.type
_entity.pdbx_description
1 polymer ?
#
loop_
_entity_poly.entity_id
_entity_poly.type
_entity_poly.pdbx_seq_one_letter_code
_entity_poly.pdbx_strand_id
1 'polypeptide(L)'
;MLQRMKAVRCPTDELSLSNCAIINADDFPDDVRHVEVTTAPNYHFVFTVRTHHEIPRGTVGFSLPQRKWATLSLNQEIEVRPYNFDPTSNTECLCNIVLEADFLQKKTVTLEPYNTDEMAKDFLLQFSGQAFTVGQQLAFQFKDKKLLGLKVKSLEAADLSAISSGQSAMPKKTKMGRCLGDSIIQFEKAENSSLNLVGQSKGKAVRQAIINPDWDFQKMGIGGLDKEFSAIFRRAFASRVFPTEIVTQLGCKHVKGILLYGPPGTGKTLMARQIGTMLNAREPKIVNGPQILDKYVGESEANIRRLFAEAEEEEKRLGPNSGLHIIIFDEIDAICKSRGSVAGNTGVHDTVVNQLLAKIDGVEQLNNILVIGMTNRRDMIDEALLRPGRLELQMEISLPDEHGRHQILNIHTSRMREYKKIAPDVDLKEMATLTKNFSGAELEGLVRAAQSTAMNRLIKASSKVEVDPSAMEKLMVSKSDFFHALEHDVKPAFGTSAEALTQLLTRGIIHWGRAVVEILADGGLCIQQARATEGSGLVSVLLEGPPNSGKTALAAQIAKNSDFPFVKVCTPEDMVGFIESAKCLSIRKVFDDAYRSQLSCILVDNIERLLDYGPIGPRYSNLTLQALLVLLKKSPPPGRKLLILCTSSRRQVLDDLELLPAFNTILHVPNLSSSDHLLSVLEEVDLFSKHEMIALHAKLQGKRIFIGIKKLLCLIDMARQVEPSYRIAKFLSKLEEEGGLE
;
A
#
# COMPACT_ATOMS: atom_id res chain seq x y z
N MET A 1 -28.60 -32.65 -58.51
CA MET A 1 -27.99 -33.82 -59.16
C MET A 1 -26.61 -34.01 -58.53
N LEU A 2 -26.34 -35.17 -57.93
CA LEU A 2 -25.03 -35.48 -57.35
C LEU A 2 -24.07 -35.84 -58.50
N GLN A 3 -22.93 -35.17 -58.61
CA GLN A 3 -21.92 -35.48 -59.62
C GLN A 3 -20.62 -35.96 -58.93
N ARG A 4 -19.99 -37.00 -59.51
CA ARG A 4 -18.65 -37.44 -59.10
C ARG A 4 -17.62 -36.72 -59.95
N MET A 5 -16.74 -35.97 -59.32
CA MET A 5 -15.71 -35.17 -59.98
C MET A 5 -14.33 -35.47 -59.39
N LYS A 6 -13.26 -35.02 -60.06
CA LYS A 6 -11.88 -35.13 -59.54
C LYS A 6 -11.32 -33.78 -59.11
N ALA A 7 -10.66 -33.74 -57.97
CA ALA A 7 -9.99 -32.53 -57.46
C ALA A 7 -8.68 -32.28 -58.23
N VAL A 8 -8.56 -31.14 -58.90
CA VAL A 8 -7.36 -30.71 -59.64
C VAL A 8 -6.78 -29.41 -59.05
N ARG A 9 -5.59 -29.03 -59.52
CA ARG A 9 -4.94 -27.78 -59.09
C ARG A 9 -5.64 -26.58 -59.75
N CYS A 10 -5.80 -25.49 -59.01
CA CYS A 10 -6.20 -24.20 -59.58
C CYS A 10 -5.26 -23.78 -60.74
N PRO A 11 -5.79 -23.33 -61.90
CA PRO A 11 -4.98 -23.06 -63.09
C PRO A 11 -4.04 -21.87 -62.94
N THR A 12 -4.51 -20.78 -62.33
CA THR A 12 -3.74 -19.53 -62.15
C THR A 12 -3.67 -19.11 -60.68
N ASP A 13 -2.64 -18.31 -60.36
CA ASP A 13 -2.44 -17.76 -59.02
C ASP A 13 -3.49 -16.68 -58.67
N GLU A 14 -3.99 -15.93 -59.66
CA GLU A 14 -5.08 -14.96 -59.47
C GLU A 14 -6.37 -15.65 -59.02
N LEU A 15 -6.73 -16.77 -59.67
CA LEU A 15 -7.86 -17.59 -59.26
C LEU A 15 -7.65 -18.21 -57.86
N SER A 16 -6.40 -18.47 -57.47
CA SER A 16 -6.08 -18.96 -56.12
C SER A 16 -6.37 -17.93 -55.02
N LEU A 17 -6.37 -16.62 -55.33
CA LEU A 17 -6.71 -15.55 -54.38
C LEU A 17 -8.23 -15.32 -54.28
N SER A 18 -9.00 -15.77 -55.27
CA SER A 18 -10.45 -15.55 -55.32
C SER A 18 -11.28 -16.35 -54.31
N ASN A 19 -10.67 -17.32 -53.61
CA ASN A 19 -11.33 -18.28 -52.72
C ASN A 19 -12.53 -19.02 -53.36
N CYS A 20 -12.58 -19.13 -54.69
CA CYS A 20 -13.59 -19.89 -55.42
C CYS A 20 -13.09 -21.29 -55.79
N ALA A 21 -14.00 -22.28 -55.85
CA ALA A 21 -13.76 -23.56 -56.51
C ALA A 21 -13.98 -23.37 -58.03
N ILE A 22 -12.98 -23.73 -58.83
CA ILE A 22 -12.99 -23.45 -60.26
C ILE A 22 -13.55 -24.66 -61.01
N ILE A 23 -14.61 -24.48 -61.79
CA ILE A 23 -15.26 -25.54 -62.56
C ILE A 23 -15.23 -25.23 -64.06
N ASN A 24 -15.58 -26.21 -64.88
CA ASN A 24 -15.88 -25.97 -66.28
C ASN A 24 -17.30 -25.38 -66.44
N ALA A 25 -17.51 -24.51 -67.44
CA ALA A 25 -18.81 -23.88 -67.69
C ALA A 25 -19.92 -24.88 -68.07
N ASP A 26 -19.56 -26.05 -68.61
CA ASP A 26 -20.52 -27.05 -69.04
C ASP A 26 -20.93 -28.06 -67.94
N ASP A 27 -20.28 -28.04 -66.77
CA ASP A 27 -20.49 -29.04 -65.71
C ASP A 27 -21.75 -28.74 -64.87
N PHE A 28 -22.09 -27.46 -64.70
CA PHE A 28 -23.26 -27.00 -63.93
C PHE A 28 -23.99 -25.87 -64.67
N PRO A 29 -25.32 -25.72 -64.49
CA PRO A 29 -26.07 -24.57 -65.01
C PRO A 29 -25.54 -23.23 -64.45
N ASP A 30 -25.62 -22.16 -65.24
CA ASP A 30 -25.14 -20.81 -64.87
C ASP A 30 -25.75 -20.23 -63.58
N ASP A 31 -26.86 -20.80 -63.10
CA ASP A 31 -27.54 -20.37 -61.87
C ASP A 31 -26.89 -20.96 -60.59
N VAL A 32 -25.99 -21.94 -60.71
CA VAL A 32 -25.32 -22.56 -59.56
C VAL A 32 -24.14 -21.70 -59.09
N ARG A 33 -24.36 -20.96 -58.00
CA ARG A 33 -23.32 -20.08 -57.40
C ARG A 33 -22.47 -20.75 -56.33
N HIS A 34 -22.99 -21.77 -55.65
CA HIS A 34 -22.26 -22.50 -54.62
C HIS A 34 -22.44 -24.01 -54.81
N VAL A 35 -21.41 -24.75 -54.40
CA VAL A 35 -21.39 -26.21 -54.40
C VAL A 35 -20.95 -26.72 -53.06
N GLU A 36 -21.52 -27.85 -52.66
CA GLU A 36 -21.08 -28.60 -51.51
C GLU A 36 -20.29 -29.81 -51.98
N VAL A 37 -19.08 -29.91 -51.45
CA VAL A 37 -18.11 -30.95 -51.75
C VAL A 37 -18.03 -31.89 -50.55
N THR A 38 -18.35 -33.16 -50.77
CA THR A 38 -18.25 -34.22 -49.77
C THR A 38 -17.00 -35.04 -50.04
N THR A 39 -16.08 -35.05 -49.08
CA THR A 39 -14.79 -35.77 -49.18
C THR A 39 -14.80 -37.09 -48.42
N ALA A 40 -15.65 -37.20 -47.41
CA ALA A 40 -15.92 -38.38 -46.60
C ALA A 40 -17.32 -38.25 -45.95
N PRO A 41 -17.93 -39.34 -45.42
CA PRO A 41 -19.34 -39.36 -45.01
C PRO A 41 -19.77 -38.28 -44.01
N ASN A 42 -18.85 -37.75 -43.20
CA ASN A 42 -19.12 -36.71 -42.20
C ASN A 42 -18.45 -35.36 -42.52
N TYR A 43 -17.82 -35.23 -43.69
CA TYR A 43 -17.04 -34.06 -44.08
C TYR A 43 -17.63 -33.41 -45.32
N HIS A 44 -18.42 -32.36 -45.07
CA HIS A 44 -19.06 -31.55 -46.10
C HIS A 44 -18.49 -30.12 -46.05
N PHE A 45 -18.06 -29.62 -47.20
CA PHE A 45 -17.47 -28.29 -47.35
C PHE A 45 -18.21 -27.52 -48.42
N VAL A 46 -18.65 -26.29 -48.12
CA VAL A 46 -19.33 -25.42 -49.08
C VAL A 46 -18.32 -24.47 -49.71
N PHE A 47 -18.30 -24.41 -51.04
CA PHE A 47 -17.45 -23.52 -51.84
C PHE A 47 -18.29 -22.65 -52.76
N THR A 48 -17.82 -21.44 -53.01
CA THR A 48 -18.35 -20.57 -54.08
C THR A 48 -17.71 -20.96 -55.39
N VAL A 49 -18.49 -20.97 -56.47
CA VAL A 49 -18.04 -21.49 -57.77
C VAL A 49 -17.67 -20.36 -58.71
N ARG A 50 -16.63 -20.57 -59.53
CA ARG A 50 -16.29 -19.73 -60.67
C ARG A 50 -15.93 -20.61 -61.87
N THR A 51 -16.35 -20.23 -63.07
CA THR A 51 -16.05 -20.98 -64.29
C THR A 51 -14.72 -20.55 -64.89
N HIS A 52 -13.96 -21.51 -65.43
CA HIS A 52 -12.74 -21.22 -66.21
C HIS A 52 -12.55 -22.25 -67.33
N HIS A 53 -12.07 -21.81 -68.49
CA HIS A 53 -11.94 -22.63 -69.70
C HIS A 53 -10.80 -23.66 -69.61
N GLU A 54 -9.78 -23.41 -68.79
CA GLU A 54 -8.63 -24.33 -68.63
C GLU A 54 -8.93 -25.55 -67.74
N ILE A 55 -10.08 -25.61 -67.06
CA ILE A 55 -10.48 -26.75 -66.24
C ILE A 55 -11.18 -27.79 -67.11
N PRO A 56 -10.70 -29.05 -67.17
CA PRO A 56 -11.38 -30.13 -67.88
C PRO A 56 -12.77 -30.43 -67.28
N ARG A 57 -13.72 -30.81 -68.12
CA ARG A 57 -15.05 -31.27 -67.67
C ARG A 57 -14.94 -32.43 -66.67
N GLY A 58 -15.79 -32.43 -65.66
CA GLY A 58 -15.77 -33.43 -64.59
C GLY A 58 -14.64 -33.27 -63.57
N THR A 59 -13.96 -32.12 -63.56
CA THR A 59 -12.91 -31.79 -62.57
C THR A 59 -13.17 -30.45 -61.88
N VAL A 60 -12.70 -30.31 -60.64
CA VAL A 60 -12.82 -29.07 -59.85
C VAL A 60 -11.45 -28.61 -59.40
N GLY A 61 -11.07 -27.41 -59.78
CA GLY A 61 -9.82 -26.75 -59.40
C GLY A 61 -9.90 -26.14 -58.02
N PHE A 62 -9.03 -26.58 -57.11
CA PHE A 62 -8.90 -26.01 -55.76
C PHE A 62 -7.54 -25.34 -55.54
N SER A 63 -7.56 -24.23 -54.83
CA SER A 63 -6.34 -23.53 -54.37
C SER A 63 -5.63 -24.32 -53.26
N LEU A 64 -4.37 -23.98 -52.98
CA LEU A 64 -3.60 -24.65 -51.93
C LEU A 64 -4.25 -24.46 -50.53
N PRO A 65 -4.71 -23.26 -50.11
CA PRO A 65 -5.43 -23.08 -48.85
C PRO A 65 -6.72 -23.90 -48.78
N GLN A 66 -7.52 -23.92 -49.85
CA GLN A 66 -8.77 -24.69 -49.90
C GLN A 66 -8.52 -26.20 -49.77
N ARG A 67 -7.50 -26.73 -50.45
CA ARG A 67 -7.14 -28.15 -50.34
C ARG A 67 -6.64 -28.53 -48.95
N LYS A 68 -5.87 -27.64 -48.29
CA LYS A 68 -5.45 -27.86 -46.90
C LYS A 68 -6.63 -27.86 -45.93
N TRP A 69 -7.60 -26.97 -46.14
CA TRP A 69 -8.79 -26.90 -45.30
C TRP A 69 -9.71 -28.11 -45.50
N ALA A 70 -10.02 -28.47 -46.75
CA ALA A 70 -10.88 -29.61 -47.07
C ALA A 70 -10.17 -30.97 -47.09
N THR A 71 -8.88 -30.99 -46.76
CA THR A 71 -8.02 -32.20 -46.73
C THR A 71 -8.02 -32.98 -48.07
N LEU A 72 -7.96 -32.24 -49.18
CA LEU A 72 -8.06 -32.77 -50.54
C LEU A 72 -6.69 -33.07 -51.15
N SER A 73 -6.54 -34.26 -51.72
CA SER A 73 -5.39 -34.63 -52.56
C SER A 73 -5.67 -34.39 -54.04
N LEU A 74 -4.62 -34.18 -54.84
CA LEU A 74 -4.78 -34.07 -56.30
C LEU A 74 -5.26 -35.40 -56.88
N ASN A 75 -6.18 -35.33 -57.85
CA ASN A 75 -6.84 -36.44 -58.52
C ASN A 75 -7.70 -37.32 -57.61
N GLN A 76 -8.01 -36.87 -56.40
CA GLN A 76 -8.97 -37.54 -55.51
C GLN A 76 -10.38 -37.42 -56.08
N GLU A 77 -11.16 -38.50 -56.02
CA GLU A 77 -12.58 -38.49 -56.35
C GLU A 77 -13.38 -37.84 -55.23
N ILE A 78 -14.26 -36.91 -55.60
CA ILE A 78 -15.09 -36.13 -54.69
C ILE A 78 -16.53 -36.12 -55.19
N GLU A 79 -17.48 -36.03 -54.25
CA GLU A 79 -18.89 -35.88 -54.57
C GLU A 79 -19.27 -34.40 -54.47
N VAL A 80 -19.77 -33.84 -55.57
CA VAL A 80 -20.13 -32.43 -55.68
C VAL A 80 -21.63 -32.31 -55.92
N ARG A 81 -22.31 -31.51 -55.10
CA ARG A 81 -23.73 -31.19 -55.28
C ARG A 81 -23.94 -29.67 -55.29
N PRO A 82 -24.85 -29.14 -56.13
CA PRO A 82 -25.26 -27.75 -56.03
C PRO A 82 -25.79 -27.45 -54.63
N TYR A 83 -25.35 -26.33 -54.05
CA TYR A 83 -25.79 -25.86 -52.75
C TYR A 83 -26.39 -24.47 -52.92
N ASN A 84 -27.65 -24.31 -52.56
CA ASN A 84 -28.32 -23.02 -52.57
C ASN A 84 -28.60 -22.61 -51.14
N PHE A 85 -28.12 -21.44 -50.74
CA PHE A 85 -28.59 -20.80 -49.51
C PHE A 85 -30.07 -20.47 -49.69
N ASP A 86 -30.88 -20.81 -48.69
CA ASP A 86 -32.33 -20.61 -48.79
C ASP A 86 -32.63 -19.11 -48.73
N PRO A 87 -33.22 -18.50 -49.78
CA PRO A 87 -33.51 -17.08 -49.80
C PRO A 87 -34.56 -16.67 -48.74
N THR A 88 -35.28 -17.62 -48.14
CA THR A 88 -36.28 -17.39 -47.09
C THR A 88 -35.77 -17.71 -45.68
N SER A 89 -34.67 -18.47 -45.55
CA SER A 89 -34.04 -18.76 -44.26
C SER A 89 -33.06 -17.65 -43.89
N ASN A 90 -33.54 -16.73 -43.06
CA ASN A 90 -32.84 -15.52 -42.66
C ASN A 90 -31.56 -15.76 -41.81
N THR A 91 -31.23 -17.00 -41.46
CA THR A 91 -30.12 -17.37 -40.57
C THR A 91 -28.77 -17.58 -41.27
N GLU A 92 -28.72 -17.45 -42.59
CA GLU A 92 -27.54 -17.78 -43.39
C GLU A 92 -26.82 -16.55 -43.97
N CYS A 93 -27.34 -15.33 -43.74
CA CYS A 93 -26.69 -14.08 -44.13
C CYS A 93 -25.78 -13.56 -43.03
N LEU A 94 -24.48 -13.41 -43.32
CA LEU A 94 -23.48 -13.01 -42.34
C LEU A 94 -23.55 -11.50 -42.08
N CYS A 95 -23.67 -11.12 -40.81
CA CYS A 95 -23.52 -9.74 -40.36
C CYS A 95 -22.11 -9.42 -39.90
N ASN A 96 -21.44 -10.37 -39.26
CA ASN A 96 -20.13 -10.16 -38.66
C ASN A 96 -19.24 -11.37 -38.91
N ILE A 97 -18.03 -11.11 -39.40
CA ILE A 97 -17.03 -12.12 -39.76
C ILE A 97 -15.74 -11.77 -39.02
N VAL A 98 -15.30 -12.65 -38.13
CA VAL A 98 -14.01 -12.51 -37.43
C VAL A 98 -12.98 -13.40 -38.11
N LEU A 99 -11.93 -12.78 -38.64
CA LEU A 99 -10.84 -13.40 -39.38
C LEU A 99 -9.55 -13.33 -38.58
N GLU A 100 -8.92 -14.48 -38.36
CA GLU A 100 -7.56 -14.56 -37.84
C GLU A 100 -6.57 -14.40 -38.99
N ALA A 101 -5.65 -13.44 -38.89
CA ALA A 101 -4.66 -13.09 -39.91
C ALA A 101 -3.24 -13.42 -39.47
N ASP A 102 -2.47 -14.04 -40.37
CA ASP A 102 -1.02 -14.28 -40.24
C ASP A 102 -0.34 -14.13 -41.62
N PHE A 103 1.00 -14.02 -41.66
CA PHE A 103 1.74 -14.05 -42.91
C PHE A 103 1.68 -15.45 -43.54
N LEU A 104 1.26 -15.56 -44.80
CA LEU A 104 1.18 -16.84 -45.49
C LEU A 104 2.57 -17.50 -45.63
N GLN A 105 3.62 -16.69 -45.79
CA GLN A 105 5.01 -17.12 -45.83
C GLN A 105 5.77 -16.60 -44.60
N LYS A 106 5.98 -17.47 -43.61
CA LYS A 106 6.66 -17.14 -42.34
C LYS A 106 8.12 -16.67 -42.48
N LYS A 107 8.74 -16.85 -43.65
CA LYS A 107 10.12 -16.37 -43.92
C LYS A 107 10.18 -14.89 -44.32
N THR A 108 9.05 -14.28 -44.65
CA THR A 108 8.99 -12.91 -45.23
C THR A 108 8.10 -12.03 -44.36
N VAL A 109 8.55 -11.79 -43.14
CA VAL A 109 7.82 -11.01 -42.12
C VAL A 109 8.18 -9.53 -42.26
N THR A 110 7.17 -8.66 -42.18
CA THR A 110 7.33 -7.19 -42.19
C THR A 110 6.62 -6.57 -40.99
N LEU A 111 7.21 -5.52 -40.39
CA LEU A 111 6.61 -4.79 -39.27
C LEU A 111 5.71 -3.60 -39.70
N GLU A 112 5.48 -3.43 -41.01
CA GLU A 112 4.65 -2.36 -41.52
C GLU A 112 3.20 -2.47 -41.03
N PRO A 113 2.55 -1.34 -40.69
CA PRO A 113 1.18 -1.36 -40.20
C PRO A 113 0.18 -1.70 -41.33
N TYR A 114 -0.75 -2.60 -41.05
CA TYR A 114 -1.86 -2.98 -41.94
C TYR A 114 -3.15 -2.32 -41.44
N ASN A 115 -3.73 -1.42 -42.24
CA ASN A 115 -4.95 -0.72 -41.87
C ASN A 115 -6.18 -1.61 -42.08
N THR A 116 -6.73 -2.11 -40.97
CA THR A 116 -7.89 -3.00 -40.92
C THR A 116 -9.15 -2.41 -41.54
N ASP A 117 -9.33 -1.09 -41.50
CA ASP A 117 -10.52 -0.45 -42.08
C ASP A 117 -10.46 -0.43 -43.62
N GLU A 118 -9.26 -0.26 -44.18
CA GLU A 118 -9.04 -0.40 -45.62
C GLU A 118 -9.06 -1.86 -46.05
N MET A 119 -8.48 -2.76 -45.25
CA MET A 119 -8.52 -4.20 -45.51
C MET A 119 -9.94 -4.73 -45.49
N ALA A 120 -10.80 -4.27 -44.58
CA ALA A 120 -12.20 -4.68 -44.53
C ALA A 120 -12.95 -4.28 -45.82
N LYS A 121 -12.72 -3.05 -46.31
CA LYS A 121 -13.30 -2.58 -47.58
C LYS A 121 -12.81 -3.41 -48.76
N ASP A 122 -11.51 -3.65 -48.86
CA ASP A 122 -10.92 -4.46 -49.94
C ASP A 122 -11.39 -5.92 -49.88
N PHE A 123 -11.52 -6.48 -48.68
CA PHE A 123 -12.07 -7.80 -48.46
C PHE A 123 -13.53 -7.91 -48.94
N LEU A 124 -14.38 -6.93 -48.60
CA LEU A 124 -15.77 -6.90 -49.06
C LEU A 124 -15.86 -6.74 -50.59
N LEU A 125 -14.99 -5.92 -51.20
CA LEU A 125 -14.93 -5.77 -52.65
C LEU A 125 -14.56 -7.09 -53.36
N GLN A 126 -13.65 -7.88 -52.78
CA GLN A 126 -13.16 -9.13 -53.38
C GLN A 126 -14.06 -10.35 -53.11
N PHE A 127 -14.65 -10.43 -51.91
CA PHE A 127 -15.33 -11.65 -51.42
C PHE A 127 -16.83 -11.46 -51.14
N SER A 128 -17.44 -10.34 -51.53
CA SER A 128 -18.90 -10.18 -51.43
C SER A 128 -19.64 -11.26 -52.22
N GLY A 129 -20.71 -11.78 -51.63
CA GLY A 129 -21.53 -12.85 -52.21
C GLY A 129 -20.96 -14.25 -52.07
N GLN A 130 -19.78 -14.43 -51.47
CA GLN A 130 -19.16 -15.75 -51.26
C GLN A 130 -19.64 -16.43 -49.97
N ALA A 131 -19.60 -17.76 -49.97
CA ALA A 131 -19.83 -18.60 -48.81
C ALA A 131 -18.58 -18.69 -47.92
N PHE A 132 -18.75 -18.50 -46.62
CA PHE A 132 -17.71 -18.71 -45.60
C PHE A 132 -18.16 -19.73 -44.55
N THR A 133 -17.22 -20.56 -44.11
CA THR A 133 -17.42 -21.55 -43.04
C THR A 133 -16.40 -21.33 -41.93
N VAL A 134 -16.80 -21.52 -40.67
CA VAL A 134 -15.86 -21.45 -39.53
C VAL A 134 -14.72 -22.44 -39.72
N GLY A 135 -13.48 -21.96 -39.58
CA GLY A 135 -12.25 -22.72 -39.79
C GLY A 135 -11.69 -22.68 -41.21
N GLN A 136 -12.41 -22.11 -42.18
CA GLN A 136 -11.95 -21.99 -43.56
C GLN A 136 -10.69 -21.14 -43.66
N GLN A 137 -9.72 -21.61 -44.45
CA GLN A 137 -8.48 -20.91 -44.73
C GLN A 137 -8.48 -20.34 -46.15
N LEU A 138 -8.10 -19.09 -46.30
CA LEU A 138 -7.92 -18.43 -47.59
C LEU A 138 -6.68 -17.55 -47.62
N ALA A 139 -6.22 -17.21 -48.83
CA ALA A 139 -5.16 -16.24 -49.05
C ALA A 139 -5.77 -14.88 -49.38
N PHE A 140 -5.22 -13.82 -48.81
CA PHE A 140 -5.67 -12.45 -49.04
C PHE A 140 -4.48 -11.57 -49.42
N GLN A 141 -4.63 -10.87 -50.55
CA GLN A 141 -3.66 -9.93 -51.05
C GLN A 141 -4.20 -8.52 -50.83
N PHE A 142 -3.51 -7.73 -50.01
CA PHE A 142 -3.88 -6.35 -49.72
C PHE A 142 -2.88 -5.39 -50.37
N LYS A 143 -3.33 -4.67 -51.41
CA LYS A 143 -2.47 -3.75 -52.20
C LYS A 143 -1.16 -4.44 -52.64
N ASP A 144 -0.03 -3.73 -52.66
CA ASP A 144 1.30 -4.28 -52.97
C ASP A 144 2.01 -4.93 -51.75
N LYS A 145 1.27 -5.23 -50.68
CA LYS A 145 1.85 -5.81 -49.45
C LYS A 145 2.02 -7.33 -49.54
N LYS A 146 2.60 -7.95 -48.51
CA LYS A 146 2.82 -9.41 -48.49
C LYS A 146 1.49 -10.16 -48.29
N LEU A 147 1.40 -11.35 -48.89
CA LEU A 147 0.25 -12.23 -48.80
C LEU A 147 -0.06 -12.62 -47.35
N LEU A 148 -1.31 -12.41 -46.95
CA LEU A 148 -1.83 -12.83 -45.66
C LEU A 148 -2.59 -14.15 -45.82
N GLY A 149 -2.39 -15.06 -44.88
CA GLY A 149 -3.26 -16.22 -44.68
C GLY A 149 -4.34 -15.83 -43.69
N LEU A 150 -5.60 -15.89 -44.11
CA LEU A 150 -6.75 -15.64 -43.26
C LEU A 150 -7.43 -16.95 -42.89
N LYS A 151 -7.85 -17.07 -41.63
CA LYS A 151 -8.64 -18.18 -41.13
C LYS A 151 -9.92 -17.65 -40.50
N VAL A 152 -11.08 -18.16 -40.93
CA VAL A 152 -12.36 -17.76 -40.35
C VAL A 152 -12.47 -18.30 -38.93
N LYS A 153 -12.55 -17.42 -37.93
CA LYS A 153 -12.59 -17.78 -36.51
C LYS A 153 -14.02 -17.91 -35.99
N SER A 154 -14.87 -16.92 -36.29
CA SER A 154 -16.28 -16.94 -35.94
C SER A 154 -17.12 -16.19 -36.95
N LEU A 155 -18.35 -16.66 -37.11
CA LEU A 155 -19.36 -16.12 -38.02
C LEU A 155 -20.63 -15.82 -37.23
N GLU A 156 -21.21 -14.66 -37.46
CA GLU A 156 -22.49 -14.28 -36.89
C GLU A 156 -23.46 -13.86 -37.99
N ALA A 157 -24.67 -14.38 -37.95
CA ALA A 157 -25.72 -14.10 -38.92
C ALA A 157 -26.77 -13.13 -38.36
N ALA A 158 -27.39 -12.38 -39.28
CA ALA A 158 -28.53 -11.53 -38.99
C ALA A 158 -29.73 -12.39 -38.55
N ASP A 159 -30.55 -11.90 -37.63
CA ASP A 159 -31.91 -12.42 -37.49
C ASP A 159 -32.90 -11.42 -38.10
N LEU A 160 -33.10 -11.50 -39.42
CA LEU A 160 -34.01 -10.60 -40.15
C LEU A 160 -35.49 -10.80 -39.75
N SER A 161 -35.83 -11.88 -39.03
CA SER A 161 -37.17 -12.10 -38.48
C SER A 161 -37.48 -11.20 -37.27
N ALA A 162 -36.45 -10.83 -36.50
CA ALA A 162 -36.57 -9.87 -35.39
C ALA A 162 -36.64 -8.41 -35.91
N ILE A 163 -35.96 -8.13 -37.03
CA ILE A 163 -35.95 -6.80 -37.67
C ILE A 163 -37.32 -6.46 -38.28
N SER A 164 -37.99 -7.44 -38.90
CA SER A 164 -39.36 -7.26 -39.46
C SER A 164 -40.45 -7.16 -38.38
N SER A 165 -40.16 -7.57 -37.14
CA SER A 165 -41.07 -7.48 -35.98
C SER A 165 -40.76 -6.30 -35.04
N GLY A 166 -39.82 -5.42 -35.39
CA GLY A 166 -39.50 -4.21 -34.63
C GLY A 166 -38.70 -4.44 -33.33
N GLN A 167 -38.14 -5.63 -33.13
CA GLN A 167 -37.28 -5.95 -31.98
C GLN A 167 -35.80 -5.78 -32.33
N SER A 168 -34.97 -5.43 -31.33
CA SER A 168 -33.51 -5.33 -31.47
C SER A 168 -32.92 -6.69 -31.82
N ALA A 169 -32.58 -6.91 -33.08
CA ALA A 169 -31.98 -8.16 -33.54
C ALA A 169 -30.56 -8.34 -32.96
N MET A 170 -30.39 -9.32 -32.08
CA MET A 170 -29.06 -9.74 -31.65
C MET A 170 -28.47 -10.73 -32.66
N PRO A 171 -27.21 -10.55 -33.09
CA PRO A 171 -26.55 -11.45 -34.04
C PRO A 171 -26.38 -12.85 -33.43
N LYS A 172 -26.67 -13.91 -34.21
CA LYS A 172 -26.57 -15.31 -33.78
C LYS A 172 -25.32 -15.96 -34.37
N LYS A 173 -24.55 -16.67 -33.54
CA LYS A 173 -23.38 -17.44 -34.01
C LYS A 173 -23.83 -18.56 -34.95
N THR A 174 -23.24 -18.63 -36.13
CA THR A 174 -23.50 -19.67 -37.12
C THR A 174 -22.20 -20.40 -37.52
N LYS A 175 -22.32 -21.61 -38.07
CA LYS A 175 -21.19 -22.39 -38.57
C LYS A 175 -20.81 -22.00 -40.00
N MET A 176 -21.77 -21.53 -40.79
CA MET A 176 -21.61 -21.19 -42.19
C MET A 176 -22.59 -20.08 -42.58
N GLY A 177 -22.26 -19.32 -43.62
CA GLY A 177 -23.17 -18.34 -44.20
C GLY A 177 -22.57 -17.63 -45.40
N ARG A 178 -23.37 -16.77 -46.02
CA ARG A 178 -23.00 -15.93 -47.16
C ARG A 178 -22.59 -14.54 -46.70
N CYS A 179 -21.44 -14.07 -47.20
CA CYS A 179 -20.97 -12.71 -47.01
C CYS A 179 -21.81 -11.74 -47.85
N LEU A 180 -22.29 -10.67 -47.22
CA LEU A 180 -23.00 -9.58 -47.89
C LEU A 180 -22.08 -8.35 -48.00
N GLY A 181 -22.42 -7.41 -48.88
CA GLY A 181 -21.64 -6.18 -49.06
C GLY A 181 -21.64 -5.26 -47.83
N ASP A 182 -22.59 -5.44 -46.91
CA ASP A 182 -22.77 -4.70 -45.66
C ASP A 182 -22.29 -5.48 -44.42
N SER A 183 -21.69 -6.67 -44.61
CA SER A 183 -21.11 -7.44 -43.50
C SER A 183 -19.95 -6.68 -42.84
N ILE A 184 -19.91 -6.68 -41.51
CA ILE A 184 -18.80 -6.13 -40.73
C ILE A 184 -17.67 -7.18 -40.68
N ILE A 185 -16.46 -6.77 -41.07
CA ILE A 185 -15.28 -7.64 -41.05
C ILE A 185 -14.36 -7.19 -39.91
N GLN A 186 -13.98 -8.13 -39.07
CA GLN A 186 -13.04 -7.92 -37.97
C GLN A 186 -11.79 -8.77 -38.16
N PHE A 187 -10.62 -8.14 -38.04
CA PHE A 187 -9.34 -8.85 -38.12
C PHE A 187 -8.71 -9.02 -36.75
N GLU A 188 -8.33 -10.24 -36.41
CA GLU A 188 -7.52 -10.59 -35.24
C GLU A 188 -6.16 -11.10 -35.69
N LYS A 189 -5.10 -10.77 -34.98
CA LYS A 189 -3.77 -11.38 -35.24
C LYS A 189 -3.73 -12.78 -34.63
N ALA A 190 -3.02 -13.72 -35.28
CA ALA A 190 -2.70 -14.99 -34.65
C ALA A 190 -1.78 -14.81 -33.44
N GLU A 191 -1.88 -15.67 -32.42
CA GLU A 191 -1.20 -15.51 -31.11
C GLU A 191 0.32 -15.34 -31.21
N ASN A 192 0.96 -16.01 -32.17
CA ASN A 192 2.40 -15.99 -32.39
C ASN A 192 2.82 -15.11 -33.59
N SER A 193 1.91 -14.31 -34.14
CA SER A 193 2.20 -13.45 -35.29
C SER A 193 2.74 -12.09 -34.85
N SER A 194 3.76 -11.61 -35.57
CA SER A 194 4.29 -10.25 -35.49
C SER A 194 3.53 -9.26 -36.37
N LEU A 195 2.38 -9.65 -36.93
CA LEU A 195 1.54 -8.80 -37.75
C LEU A 195 1.04 -7.59 -36.96
N ASN A 196 1.34 -6.39 -37.46
CA ASN A 196 0.92 -5.13 -36.87
C ASN A 196 -0.35 -4.61 -37.54
N LEU A 197 -1.52 -4.99 -37.01
CA LEU A 197 -2.80 -4.45 -37.45
C LEU A 197 -3.01 -3.05 -36.83
N VAL A 198 -3.60 -2.09 -37.56
CA VAL A 198 -4.04 -0.74 -37.10
C VAL A 198 -5.47 -0.46 -37.59
N GLY A 199 -6.24 0.41 -36.94
CA GLY A 199 -7.64 0.73 -37.33
C GLY A 199 -8.72 0.22 -36.36
N GLN A 200 -9.98 0.59 -36.64
CA GLN A 200 -11.15 0.30 -35.80
C GLN A 200 -11.73 -1.09 -36.02
N SER A 201 -11.53 -1.66 -37.20
CA SER A 201 -11.99 -3.01 -37.60
C SER A 201 -11.11 -4.14 -37.05
N LYS A 202 -10.37 -3.90 -35.96
CA LYS A 202 -9.70 -4.97 -35.22
C LYS A 202 -10.74 -5.69 -34.37
N GLY A 203 -10.73 -7.02 -34.38
CA GLY A 203 -11.50 -7.78 -33.41
C GLY A 203 -11.16 -7.29 -32.00
N LYS A 204 -12.15 -7.28 -31.09
CA LYS A 204 -11.91 -6.98 -29.68
C LYS A 204 -10.90 -8.02 -29.19
N ALA A 205 -9.61 -7.66 -29.19
CA ALA A 205 -8.57 -8.48 -28.61
C ALA A 205 -9.08 -8.83 -27.21
N VAL A 206 -9.16 -10.13 -26.90
CA VAL A 206 -9.54 -10.63 -25.59
C VAL A 206 -8.48 -10.12 -24.63
N ARG A 207 -8.66 -8.89 -24.15
CA ARG A 207 -7.96 -8.39 -22.99
C ARG A 207 -8.46 -9.28 -21.87
N GLN A 208 -7.59 -10.14 -21.36
CA GLN A 208 -7.79 -10.66 -20.01
C GLN A 208 -8.03 -9.43 -19.15
N ALA A 209 -9.26 -9.27 -18.65
CA ALA A 209 -9.58 -8.16 -17.79
C ALA A 209 -8.58 -8.21 -16.64
N ILE A 210 -7.68 -7.23 -16.61
CA ILE A 210 -6.60 -7.15 -15.61
C ILE A 210 -7.22 -7.03 -14.20
N ILE A 211 -8.50 -6.66 -14.10
CA ILE A 211 -9.16 -6.35 -12.83
C ILE A 211 -10.57 -6.97 -12.82
N ASN A 212 -10.84 -7.83 -11.84
CA ASN A 212 -12.21 -8.22 -11.48
C ASN A 212 -12.87 -7.05 -10.73
N PRO A 213 -14.04 -6.55 -11.17
CA PRO A 213 -14.66 -5.35 -10.60
C PRO A 213 -15.27 -5.54 -9.19
N ASP A 214 -15.42 -6.78 -8.71
CA ASP A 214 -15.99 -7.08 -7.39
C ASP A 214 -14.90 -7.21 -6.32
N TRP A 215 -14.39 -6.08 -5.82
CA TRP A 215 -13.42 -6.07 -4.73
C TRP A 215 -14.07 -5.67 -3.40
N ASP A 216 -13.74 -6.39 -2.33
CA ASP A 216 -14.17 -6.10 -0.97
C ASP A 216 -12.92 -6.04 -0.08
N PHE A 217 -12.64 -4.85 0.44
CA PHE A 217 -11.43 -4.56 1.22
C PHE A 217 -11.31 -5.46 2.46
N GLN A 218 -12.44 -5.80 3.10
CA GLN A 218 -12.44 -6.67 4.27
C GLN A 218 -12.05 -8.10 3.91
N LYS A 219 -12.46 -8.58 2.74
CA LYS A 219 -12.08 -9.92 2.24
C LYS A 219 -10.60 -10.01 1.85
N MET A 220 -9.98 -8.87 1.49
CA MET A 220 -8.56 -8.81 1.16
C MET A 220 -7.64 -8.72 2.40
N GLY A 221 -8.22 -8.68 3.61
CA GLY A 221 -7.46 -8.66 4.86
C GLY A 221 -6.69 -7.35 5.09
N ILE A 222 -7.08 -6.26 4.43
CA ILE A 222 -6.56 -4.91 4.70
C ILE A 222 -7.61 -4.16 5.52
N GLY A 223 -7.22 -3.67 6.70
CA GLY A 223 -8.08 -2.85 7.56
C GLY A 223 -7.46 -1.48 7.78
N GLY A 224 -8.30 -0.43 7.76
CA GLY A 224 -7.96 0.92 8.19
C GLY A 224 -7.19 1.78 7.17
N LEU A 225 -6.99 1.30 5.95
CA LEU A 225 -6.22 1.98 4.90
C LEU A 225 -7.06 2.29 3.64
N ASP A 226 -8.38 2.37 3.79
CA ASP A 226 -9.33 2.49 2.67
C ASP A 226 -9.10 3.78 1.86
N LYS A 227 -8.75 4.88 2.55
CA LYS A 227 -8.51 6.20 1.93
C LYS A 227 -7.23 6.19 1.11
N GLU A 228 -6.15 5.70 1.70
CA GLU A 228 -4.82 5.61 1.09
C GLU A 228 -4.85 4.68 -0.12
N PHE A 229 -5.52 3.53 0.03
CA PHE A 229 -5.69 2.57 -1.06
C PHE A 229 -6.52 3.15 -2.21
N SER A 230 -7.65 3.80 -1.90
CA SER A 230 -8.50 4.44 -2.92
C SER A 230 -7.73 5.54 -3.68
N ALA A 231 -6.88 6.30 -2.98
CA ALA A 231 -6.02 7.31 -3.59
C ALA A 231 -4.98 6.69 -4.53
N ILE A 232 -4.33 5.59 -4.11
CA ILE A 232 -3.41 4.82 -4.97
C ILE A 232 -4.16 4.29 -6.18
N PHE A 233 -5.34 3.72 -6.00
CA PHE A 233 -6.11 3.13 -7.09
C PHE A 233 -6.50 4.15 -8.14
N ARG A 234 -7.06 5.29 -7.71
CA ARG A 234 -7.44 6.38 -8.61
C ARG A 234 -6.24 6.97 -9.36
N ARG A 235 -5.07 7.08 -8.74
CA ARG A 235 -3.90 7.75 -9.35
C ARG A 235 -3.02 6.79 -10.15
N ALA A 236 -2.78 5.58 -9.67
CA ALA A 236 -1.90 4.60 -10.31
C ALA A 236 -2.64 3.70 -11.31
N PHE A 237 -3.81 3.17 -10.92
CA PHE A 237 -4.48 2.09 -11.64
C PHE A 237 -5.53 2.57 -12.62
N ALA A 238 -6.14 3.74 -12.42
CA ALA A 238 -7.16 4.28 -13.33
C ALA A 238 -6.68 4.28 -14.79
N SER A 239 -5.46 4.77 -15.06
CA SER A 239 -4.89 4.80 -16.41
C SER A 239 -4.76 3.41 -17.04
N ARG A 240 -4.64 2.35 -16.23
CA ARG A 240 -4.48 0.96 -16.69
C ARG A 240 -5.81 0.21 -16.80
N VAL A 241 -6.87 0.71 -16.14
CA VAL A 241 -8.23 0.18 -16.21
C VAL A 241 -8.93 0.64 -17.49
N PHE A 242 -8.70 1.89 -17.90
CA PHE A 242 -9.33 2.45 -19.09
C PHE A 242 -8.77 1.86 -20.40
N PRO A 243 -9.59 1.75 -21.47
CA PRO A 243 -9.12 1.31 -22.78
C PRO A 243 -7.95 2.14 -23.30
N THR A 244 -6.92 1.47 -23.84
CA THR A 244 -5.70 2.14 -24.33
C THR A 244 -5.96 3.17 -25.42
N GLU A 245 -7.04 3.05 -26.21
CA GLU A 245 -7.40 4.06 -27.20
C GLU A 245 -7.66 5.42 -26.54
N ILE A 246 -8.43 5.42 -25.44
CA ILE A 246 -8.78 6.63 -24.69
C ILE A 246 -7.51 7.20 -24.03
N VAL A 247 -6.68 6.34 -23.43
CA VAL A 247 -5.43 6.77 -22.79
C VAL A 247 -4.45 7.38 -23.81
N THR A 248 -4.36 6.79 -25.01
CA THR A 248 -3.52 7.28 -26.10
C THR A 248 -4.02 8.64 -26.61
N GLN A 249 -5.34 8.80 -26.75
CA GLN A 249 -5.97 10.08 -27.12
C GLN A 249 -5.73 11.17 -26.07
N LEU A 250 -5.73 10.80 -24.78
CA LEU A 250 -5.41 11.71 -23.67
C LEU A 250 -3.91 12.04 -23.56
N GLY A 251 -3.03 11.29 -24.24
CA GLY A 251 -1.59 11.45 -24.14
C GLY A 251 -1.03 11.17 -22.74
N CYS A 252 -1.79 10.46 -21.88
CA CYS A 252 -1.39 10.19 -20.51
C CYS A 252 -0.36 9.06 -20.46
N LYS A 253 0.80 9.32 -19.84
CA LYS A 253 1.76 8.26 -19.50
C LYS A 253 1.27 7.49 -18.26
N HIS A 254 1.52 6.18 -18.24
CA HIS A 254 1.22 5.37 -17.06
C HIS A 254 2.19 5.68 -15.93
N VAL A 255 1.69 5.63 -14.69
CA VAL A 255 2.53 5.74 -13.49
C VAL A 255 3.43 4.52 -13.40
N LYS A 256 4.75 4.76 -13.32
CA LYS A 256 5.78 3.71 -13.27
C LYS A 256 6.11 3.25 -11.87
N GLY A 257 5.92 4.10 -10.85
CA GLY A 257 6.43 3.84 -9.52
C GLY A 257 5.56 4.38 -8.39
N ILE A 258 5.41 3.55 -7.34
CA ILE A 258 4.74 3.88 -6.08
C ILE A 258 5.76 3.69 -4.96
N LEU A 259 5.89 4.68 -4.06
CA LEU A 259 6.67 4.57 -2.84
C LEU A 259 5.72 4.59 -1.63
N LEU A 260 5.72 3.50 -0.87
CA LEU A 260 5.02 3.37 0.39
C LEU A 260 6.01 3.63 1.54
N TYR A 261 5.77 4.66 2.34
CA TYR A 261 6.62 4.96 3.50
C TYR A 261 5.80 5.17 4.77
N GLY A 262 6.39 4.91 5.93
CA GLY A 262 5.69 5.08 7.21
C GLY A 262 6.36 4.31 8.35
N PRO A 263 5.91 4.47 9.61
CA PRO A 263 6.47 3.73 10.74
C PRO A 263 6.40 2.21 10.53
N PRO A 264 7.30 1.44 11.16
CA PRO A 264 7.29 -0.02 11.07
C PRO A 264 5.99 -0.60 11.64
N GLY A 265 5.59 -1.78 11.17
CA GLY A 265 4.40 -2.47 11.69
C GLY A 265 3.04 -1.98 11.16
N THR A 266 3.01 -1.00 10.25
CA THR A 266 1.76 -0.44 9.65
C THR A 266 1.19 -1.24 8.47
N GLY A 267 1.77 -2.38 8.12
CA GLY A 267 1.23 -3.24 7.05
C GLY A 267 1.63 -2.86 5.62
N LYS A 268 2.70 -2.08 5.43
CA LYS A 268 3.22 -1.69 4.09
C LYS A 268 3.47 -2.90 3.18
N THR A 269 4.15 -3.92 3.69
CA THR A 269 4.45 -5.17 2.97
C THR A 269 3.18 -5.95 2.61
N LEU A 270 2.17 -5.97 3.50
CA LEU A 270 0.87 -6.59 3.21
C LEU A 270 0.15 -5.83 2.10
N MET A 271 0.12 -4.49 2.17
CA MET A 271 -0.50 -3.65 1.15
C MET A 271 0.11 -3.87 -0.24
N ALA A 272 1.45 -3.89 -0.34
CA ALA A 272 2.13 -4.11 -1.62
C ALA A 272 1.83 -5.50 -2.21
N ARG A 273 1.82 -6.55 -1.37
CA ARG A 273 1.46 -7.92 -1.80
C ARG A 273 0.03 -8.00 -2.30
N GLN A 274 -0.91 -7.41 -1.57
CA GLN A 274 -2.32 -7.40 -1.96
C GLN A 274 -2.56 -6.61 -3.24
N ILE A 275 -1.87 -5.48 -3.43
CA ILE A 275 -1.89 -4.75 -4.71
C ILE A 275 -1.41 -5.66 -5.86
N GLY A 276 -0.32 -6.40 -5.65
CA GLY A 276 0.19 -7.36 -6.63
C GLY A 276 -0.81 -8.47 -6.98
N THR A 277 -1.44 -9.08 -5.96
CA THR A 277 -2.45 -10.13 -6.14
C THR A 277 -3.74 -9.59 -6.78
N MET A 278 -4.19 -8.39 -6.39
CA MET A 278 -5.43 -7.78 -6.89
C MET A 278 -5.37 -7.47 -8.38
N LEU A 279 -4.21 -7.01 -8.87
CA LEU A 279 -4.06 -6.61 -10.26
C LEU A 279 -4.10 -7.76 -11.26
N ASN A 280 -4.34 -9.00 -10.78
CA ASN A 280 -4.39 -10.27 -11.53
C ASN A 280 -3.36 -10.35 -12.66
N ALA A 281 -2.26 -9.63 -12.45
CA ALA A 281 -1.12 -9.57 -13.30
C ALA A 281 -0.30 -10.82 -12.99
N ARG A 282 0.68 -11.11 -13.84
CA ARG A 282 1.61 -12.20 -13.57
C ARG A 282 2.20 -12.07 -12.17
N GLU A 283 2.66 -13.21 -11.64
CA GLU A 283 3.17 -13.31 -10.29
C GLU A 283 4.16 -12.17 -9.96
N PRO A 284 3.91 -11.36 -8.92
CA PRO A 284 4.72 -10.19 -8.62
C PRO A 284 6.11 -10.62 -8.16
N LYS A 285 7.15 -9.97 -8.71
CA LYS A 285 8.53 -10.22 -8.28
C LYS A 285 8.81 -9.43 -7.01
N ILE A 286 8.88 -10.13 -5.88
CA ILE A 286 9.22 -9.54 -4.58
C ILE A 286 10.71 -9.71 -4.35
N VAL A 287 11.42 -8.59 -4.17
CA VAL A 287 12.86 -8.57 -3.90
C VAL A 287 13.10 -7.75 -2.64
N ASN A 288 13.91 -8.28 -1.73
CA ASN A 288 14.33 -7.52 -0.55
C ASN A 288 15.56 -6.67 -0.89
N GLY A 289 15.62 -5.42 -0.45
CA GLY A 289 16.71 -4.48 -0.75
C GLY A 289 18.10 -5.08 -0.50
N PRO A 290 18.40 -5.63 0.69
CA PRO A 290 19.68 -6.26 0.99
C PRO A 290 20.02 -7.47 0.10
N GLN A 291 19.02 -8.17 -0.45
CA GLN A 291 19.24 -9.35 -1.30
C GLN A 291 19.87 -8.99 -2.66
N ILE A 292 19.76 -7.72 -3.08
CA ILE A 292 20.33 -7.23 -4.34
C ILE A 292 21.83 -6.90 -4.19
N LEU A 293 22.28 -6.65 -2.96
CA LEU A 293 23.63 -6.19 -2.65
C LEU A 293 24.59 -7.37 -2.52
N ASP A 294 25.43 -7.56 -3.54
CA ASP A 294 26.53 -8.51 -3.53
C ASP A 294 27.88 -7.82 -3.29
N LYS A 295 28.82 -8.58 -2.70
CA LYS A 295 30.18 -8.09 -2.40
C LYS A 295 31.01 -7.86 -3.67
N TYR A 296 30.65 -8.50 -4.78
CA TYR A 296 31.37 -8.39 -6.05
C TYR A 296 30.89 -7.16 -6.83
N VAL A 297 31.84 -6.30 -7.24
CA VAL A 297 31.55 -5.08 -8.02
C VAL A 297 30.90 -5.46 -9.35
N GLY A 298 29.77 -4.84 -9.66
CA GLY A 298 29.00 -5.06 -10.90
C GLY A 298 27.97 -6.19 -10.83
N GLU A 299 28.05 -7.11 -9.86
CA GLU A 299 27.05 -8.18 -9.71
C GLU A 299 25.70 -7.65 -9.24
N SER A 300 25.71 -6.69 -8.31
CA SER A 300 24.51 -5.99 -7.83
C SER A 300 23.76 -5.28 -8.98
N GLU A 301 24.49 -4.69 -9.94
CA GLU A 301 23.91 -4.07 -11.13
C GLU A 301 23.36 -5.09 -12.13
N ALA A 302 24.06 -6.22 -12.28
CA ALA A 302 23.61 -7.31 -13.13
C ALA A 302 22.31 -7.92 -12.59
N ASN A 303 22.16 -8.04 -11.26
CA ASN A 303 20.94 -8.51 -10.62
C ASN A 303 19.75 -7.59 -10.91
N ILE A 304 19.93 -6.27 -10.84
CA ILE A 304 18.90 -5.32 -11.28
C ILE A 304 18.59 -5.50 -12.77
N ARG A 305 19.61 -5.61 -13.64
CA ARG A 305 19.37 -5.82 -15.08
C ARG A 305 18.57 -7.09 -15.37
N ARG A 306 18.88 -8.20 -14.69
CA ARG A 306 18.14 -9.47 -14.81
C ARG A 306 16.67 -9.31 -14.38
N LEU A 307 16.41 -8.56 -13.32
CA LEU A 307 15.06 -8.34 -12.80
C LEU A 307 14.13 -7.68 -13.83
N PHE A 308 14.66 -6.71 -14.59
CA PHE A 308 13.94 -5.97 -15.64
C PHE A 308 14.00 -6.63 -17.04
N ALA A 309 14.90 -7.59 -17.28
CA ALA A 309 15.14 -8.16 -18.60
C ALA A 309 13.89 -8.81 -19.22
N GLU A 310 13.12 -9.57 -18.44
CA GLU A 310 11.89 -10.21 -18.91
C GLU A 310 10.81 -9.19 -19.32
N ALA A 311 10.69 -8.09 -18.57
CA ALA A 311 9.74 -7.03 -18.89
C ALA A 311 10.14 -6.29 -20.17
N GLU A 312 11.45 -6.05 -20.35
CA GLU A 312 12.03 -5.40 -21.52
C GLU A 312 11.90 -6.24 -22.80
N GLU A 313 12.18 -7.54 -22.72
CA GLU A 313 12.02 -8.46 -23.86
C GLU A 313 10.56 -8.55 -24.31
N GLU A 314 9.64 -8.59 -23.35
CA GLU A 314 8.21 -8.65 -23.66
C GLU A 314 7.68 -7.34 -24.24
N GLU A 315 8.11 -6.19 -23.73
CA GLU A 315 7.76 -4.90 -24.32
C GLU A 315 8.30 -4.78 -25.75
N LYS A 316 9.52 -5.25 -26.01
CA LYS A 316 10.08 -5.30 -27.37
C LYS A 316 9.28 -6.21 -28.30
N ARG A 317 8.74 -7.34 -27.79
CA ARG A 317 7.97 -8.32 -28.58
C ARG A 317 6.52 -7.91 -28.84
N LEU A 318 5.82 -7.39 -27.82
CA LEU A 318 4.36 -7.16 -27.83
C LEU A 318 3.99 -5.68 -27.83
N GLY A 319 4.95 -4.79 -27.59
CA GLY A 319 4.77 -3.34 -27.54
C GLY A 319 3.67 -2.93 -26.56
N PRO A 320 2.69 -2.11 -27.01
CA PRO A 320 1.63 -1.57 -26.15
C PRO A 320 0.64 -2.63 -25.63
N ASN A 321 0.70 -3.86 -26.15
CA ASN A 321 -0.14 -4.97 -25.69
C ASN A 321 0.57 -5.89 -24.69
N SER A 322 1.76 -5.50 -24.22
CA SER A 322 2.48 -6.25 -23.19
C SER A 322 1.72 -6.24 -21.86
N GLY A 323 1.81 -7.36 -21.13
CA GLY A 323 1.23 -7.47 -19.80
C GLY A 323 1.97 -6.61 -18.77
N LEU A 324 1.29 -6.25 -17.69
CA LEU A 324 1.89 -5.51 -16.58
C LEU A 324 2.86 -6.39 -15.78
N HIS A 325 4.10 -5.95 -15.63
CA HIS A 325 5.10 -6.53 -14.74
C HIS A 325 5.19 -5.73 -13.45
N ILE A 326 4.95 -6.39 -12.31
CA ILE A 326 4.99 -5.74 -10.99
C ILE A 326 6.28 -6.17 -10.27
N ILE A 327 7.07 -5.20 -9.87
CA ILE A 327 8.32 -5.40 -9.11
C ILE A 327 8.17 -4.71 -7.75
N ILE A 328 8.28 -5.48 -6.68
CA ILE A 328 8.13 -5.00 -5.31
C ILE A 328 9.50 -5.01 -4.65
N PHE A 329 9.98 -3.85 -4.22
CA PHE A 329 11.19 -3.70 -3.42
C PHE A 329 10.82 -3.44 -1.96
N ASP A 330 11.13 -4.39 -1.08
CA ASP A 330 11.11 -4.16 0.36
C ASP A 330 12.43 -3.53 0.83
N GLU A 331 12.38 -2.69 1.85
CA GLU A 331 13.54 -1.96 2.39
C GLU A 331 14.38 -1.27 1.30
N ILE A 332 13.71 -0.52 0.41
CA ILE A 332 14.37 0.15 -0.72
C ILE A 332 15.45 1.16 -0.28
N ASP A 333 15.36 1.68 0.95
CA ASP A 333 16.39 2.53 1.56
C ASP A 333 17.73 1.81 1.81
N ALA A 334 17.77 0.47 1.79
CA ALA A 334 19.01 -0.28 1.85
C ALA A 334 19.85 -0.12 0.57
N ILE A 335 19.18 -0.04 -0.60
CA ILE A 335 19.81 0.07 -1.93
C ILE A 335 19.87 1.49 -2.46
N CYS A 336 18.93 2.35 -2.05
CA CYS A 336 18.72 3.68 -2.62
C CYS A 336 19.04 4.81 -1.64
N LYS A 337 20.21 4.75 -1.00
CA LYS A 337 20.66 5.78 -0.06
C LYS A 337 20.98 7.09 -0.78
N SER A 338 20.79 8.22 -0.10
CA SER A 338 21.22 9.53 -0.58
C SER A 338 22.70 9.53 -0.95
N ARG A 339 22.99 9.93 -2.19
CA ARG A 339 24.36 10.03 -2.74
C ARG A 339 25.23 10.94 -1.88
N GLY A 340 26.49 10.55 -1.69
CA GLY A 340 27.46 11.39 -0.98
C GLY A 340 27.39 11.32 0.55
N SER A 341 26.63 10.38 1.14
CA SER A 341 26.76 10.01 2.55
C SER A 341 28.12 9.34 2.79
N VAL A 342 29.16 10.15 3.07
CA VAL A 342 30.60 9.79 3.12
C VAL A 342 30.98 8.75 4.19
N ALA A 343 30.06 8.31 5.05
CA ALA A 343 30.35 7.38 6.14
C ALA A 343 30.12 5.91 5.75
N GLY A 344 31.07 5.31 5.01
CA GLY A 344 31.43 3.91 5.25
C GLY A 344 31.14 2.83 4.21
N ASN A 345 30.58 3.11 3.02
CA ASN A 345 30.38 2.06 2.00
C ASN A 345 31.05 2.37 0.66
N THR A 346 31.60 1.32 0.05
CA THR A 346 32.09 1.29 -1.33
C THR A 346 31.02 1.87 -2.27
N GLY A 347 31.41 2.67 -3.27
CA GLY A 347 30.51 3.36 -4.22
C GLY A 347 29.56 2.46 -5.05
N VAL A 348 29.46 1.17 -4.71
CA VAL A 348 28.48 0.19 -5.22
C VAL A 348 27.05 0.67 -5.03
N HIS A 349 26.73 1.34 -3.91
CA HIS A 349 25.38 1.87 -3.67
C HIS A 349 24.98 2.90 -4.74
N ASP A 350 25.89 3.81 -5.09
CA ASP A 350 25.62 4.85 -6.09
C ASP A 350 25.43 4.27 -7.49
N THR A 351 26.19 3.22 -7.85
CA THR A 351 26.06 2.60 -9.18
C THR A 351 24.76 1.79 -9.32
N VAL A 352 24.33 1.11 -8.26
CA VAL A 352 23.05 0.40 -8.18
C VAL A 352 21.87 1.38 -8.35
N VAL A 353 21.90 2.54 -7.69
CA VAL A 353 20.88 3.59 -7.86
C VAL A 353 20.83 4.11 -9.30
N ASN A 354 21.99 4.39 -9.89
CA ASN A 354 22.06 4.84 -11.29
C ASN A 354 21.49 3.79 -12.24
N GLN A 355 21.77 2.51 -12.01
CA GLN A 355 21.25 1.41 -12.82
C GLN A 355 19.72 1.29 -12.71
N LEU A 356 19.16 1.44 -11.50
CA LEU A 356 17.72 1.43 -11.29
C LEU A 356 17.04 2.61 -12.00
N LEU A 357 17.63 3.81 -11.88
CA LEU A 357 17.14 5.01 -12.56
C LEU A 357 17.17 4.86 -14.09
N ALA A 358 18.24 4.29 -14.64
CA ALA A 358 18.36 4.03 -16.06
C ALA A 358 17.31 3.03 -16.56
N LYS A 359 16.87 2.06 -15.74
CA LYS A 359 15.82 1.10 -16.13
C LYS A 359 14.40 1.67 -16.02
N ILE A 360 14.15 2.62 -15.12
CA ILE A 360 12.82 3.24 -14.97
C ILE A 360 12.60 4.37 -16.00
N ASP A 361 13.62 5.21 -16.20
CA ASP A 361 13.52 6.50 -16.91
C ASP A 361 14.53 6.64 -18.07
N GLY A 362 15.24 5.57 -18.42
CA GLY A 362 16.22 5.59 -19.50
C GLY A 362 15.62 5.77 -20.89
N VAL A 363 16.51 5.71 -21.89
CA VAL A 363 16.18 5.90 -23.31
C VAL A 363 15.16 4.86 -23.80
N GLU A 364 15.27 3.62 -23.31
CA GLU A 364 14.26 2.58 -23.52
C GLU A 364 13.22 2.65 -22.38
N GLN A 365 12.26 3.58 -22.51
CA GLN A 365 11.21 3.75 -21.51
C GLN A 365 10.26 2.56 -21.51
N LEU A 366 10.24 1.83 -20.40
CA LEU A 366 9.30 0.73 -20.21
C LEU A 366 7.93 1.25 -19.73
N ASN A 367 6.86 1.03 -20.49
CA ASN A 367 5.50 1.41 -20.09
C ASN A 367 4.74 0.27 -19.39
N ASN A 368 5.23 -0.96 -19.54
CA ASN A 368 4.60 -2.17 -19.02
C ASN A 368 5.03 -2.54 -17.59
N ILE A 369 5.84 -1.71 -16.93
CA ILE A 369 6.31 -1.96 -15.56
C ILE A 369 5.56 -1.13 -14.51
N LEU A 370 5.48 -1.68 -13.31
CA LEU A 370 5.10 -0.98 -12.09
C LEU A 370 6.06 -1.37 -10.97
N VAL A 371 6.78 -0.39 -10.43
CA VAL A 371 7.72 -0.55 -9.32
C VAL A 371 7.05 -0.08 -8.03
N ILE A 372 6.99 -0.94 -7.01
CA ILE A 372 6.48 -0.59 -5.68
C ILE A 372 7.66 -0.64 -4.70
N GLY A 373 8.11 0.51 -4.22
CA GLY A 373 9.13 0.61 -3.18
C GLY A 373 8.51 0.77 -1.80
N MET A 374 9.06 0.08 -0.80
CA MET A 374 8.64 0.20 0.59
C MET A 374 9.82 0.63 1.46
N THR A 375 9.60 1.60 2.36
CA THR A 375 10.63 2.04 3.30
C THR A 375 10.03 2.48 4.64
N ASN A 376 10.83 2.40 5.70
CA ASN A 376 10.51 3.04 6.97
C ASN A 376 11.04 4.49 7.05
N ARG A 377 12.02 4.84 6.18
CA ARG A 377 12.83 6.06 6.26
C ARG A 377 12.89 6.76 4.90
N ARG A 378 11.89 7.60 4.63
CA ARG A 378 11.85 8.43 3.41
C ARG A 378 13.05 9.38 3.32
N ASP A 379 13.56 9.85 4.45
CA ASP A 379 14.71 10.77 4.56
C ASP A 379 16.01 10.19 4.00
N MET A 380 16.13 8.85 3.99
CA MET A 380 17.33 8.17 3.52
C MET A 380 17.33 7.93 2.02
N ILE A 381 16.20 8.13 1.32
CA ILE A 381 16.06 7.82 -0.10
C ILE A 381 16.60 8.96 -0.96
N ASP A 382 17.30 8.60 -2.04
CA ASP A 382 17.76 9.52 -3.07
C ASP A 382 16.60 10.32 -3.72
N GLU A 383 16.67 11.64 -3.65
CA GLU A 383 15.68 12.56 -4.24
C GLU A 383 15.49 12.37 -5.75
N ALA A 384 16.49 11.86 -6.48
CA ALA A 384 16.40 11.57 -7.90
C ALA A 384 15.35 10.48 -8.20
N LEU A 385 15.13 9.52 -7.29
CA LEU A 385 14.09 8.50 -7.45
C LEU A 385 12.69 9.06 -7.15
N LEU A 386 12.61 10.06 -6.26
CA LEU A 386 11.36 10.70 -5.81
C LEU A 386 10.75 11.66 -6.85
N ARG A 387 11.45 11.92 -7.97
CA ARG A 387 10.98 12.83 -9.02
C ARG A 387 9.79 12.24 -9.79
N PRO A 388 8.81 13.07 -10.21
CA PRO A 388 7.72 12.64 -11.08
C PRO A 388 8.22 11.92 -12.34
N GLY A 389 7.53 10.86 -12.76
CA GLY A 389 7.97 9.96 -13.84
C GLY A 389 8.77 8.74 -13.37
N ARG A 390 9.23 8.71 -12.11
CA ARG A 390 9.90 7.56 -11.46
C ARG A 390 9.02 7.01 -10.34
N LEU A 391 9.37 7.26 -9.07
CA LEU A 391 8.50 7.01 -7.91
C LEU A 391 7.58 8.23 -7.69
N GLU A 392 6.67 8.42 -8.63
CA GLU A 392 5.78 9.59 -8.67
C GLU A 392 4.80 9.60 -7.50
N LEU A 393 4.21 8.45 -7.16
CA LEU A 393 3.23 8.36 -6.09
C LEU A 393 3.90 8.01 -4.77
N GLN A 394 4.06 9.01 -3.91
CA GLN A 394 4.57 8.85 -2.56
C GLN A 394 3.40 8.83 -1.58
N MET A 395 3.22 7.73 -0.87
CA MET A 395 2.11 7.53 0.05
C MET A 395 2.65 7.24 1.45
N GLU A 396 2.24 8.09 2.40
CA GLU A 396 2.51 7.90 3.82
C GLU A 396 1.45 6.97 4.42
N ILE A 397 1.88 5.81 4.89
CA ILE A 397 1.04 4.87 5.64
C ILE A 397 1.21 5.21 7.11
N SER A 398 0.21 5.89 7.66
CA SER A 398 0.17 6.29 9.07
C SER A 398 -0.29 5.15 9.99
N LEU A 399 -0.25 5.38 11.30
CA LEU A 399 -0.87 4.47 12.27
C LEU A 399 -2.40 4.42 12.04
N PRO A 400 -3.05 3.28 12.28
CA PRO A 400 -4.49 3.14 12.05
C PRO A 400 -5.32 3.98 13.04
N ASP A 401 -6.33 4.65 12.50
CA ASP A 401 -7.39 5.31 13.27
C ASP A 401 -8.19 4.30 14.11
N GLU A 402 -8.98 4.76 15.08
CA GLU A 402 -9.81 3.87 15.92
C GLU A 402 -10.71 2.93 15.11
N HIS A 403 -11.36 3.45 14.06
CA HIS A 403 -12.14 2.62 13.14
C HIS A 403 -11.26 1.60 12.40
N GLY A 404 -10.06 2.01 11.97
CA GLY A 404 -9.09 1.13 11.33
C GLY A 404 -8.59 0.02 12.26
N ARG A 405 -8.33 0.33 13.54
CA ARG A 405 -7.95 -0.67 14.55
C ARG A 405 -9.07 -1.68 14.77
N HIS A 406 -10.33 -1.23 14.86
CA HIS A 406 -11.48 -2.13 14.92
C HIS A 406 -11.55 -3.05 13.69
N GLN A 407 -11.34 -2.52 12.48
CA GLN A 407 -11.32 -3.33 11.26
C GLN A 407 -10.18 -4.38 11.29
N ILE A 408 -8.97 -3.99 11.70
CA ILE A 408 -7.81 -4.89 11.82
C ILE A 408 -8.08 -6.00 12.85
N LEU A 409 -8.56 -5.64 14.04
CA LEU A 409 -8.97 -6.61 15.06
C LEU A 409 -10.08 -7.54 14.54
N ASN A 410 -11.03 -7.00 13.77
CA ASN A 410 -12.10 -7.78 13.16
C ASN A 410 -11.56 -8.81 12.15
N ILE A 411 -10.56 -8.44 11.35
CA ILE A 411 -9.88 -9.34 10.40
C ILE A 411 -9.15 -10.45 11.14
N HIS A 412 -8.30 -10.13 12.12
CA HIS A 412 -7.53 -11.16 12.85
C HIS A 412 -8.41 -12.06 13.73
N THR A 413 -9.59 -11.59 14.15
CA THR A 413 -10.56 -12.37 14.93
C THR A 413 -11.61 -13.09 14.09
N SER A 414 -11.66 -12.86 12.78
CA SER A 414 -12.65 -13.46 11.86
C SER A 414 -12.63 -14.99 11.92
N ARG A 415 -11.46 -15.60 11.77
CA ARG A 415 -11.26 -17.06 11.85
C ARG A 415 -11.64 -17.61 13.22
N MET A 416 -11.31 -16.91 14.30
CA MET A 416 -11.70 -17.33 15.66
C MET A 416 -13.23 -17.31 15.84
N ARG A 417 -13.91 -16.34 15.23
CA ARG A 417 -15.38 -16.27 15.23
C ARG A 417 -16.03 -17.36 14.40
N GLU A 418 -15.47 -17.67 13.23
CA GLU A 418 -15.94 -18.76 12.37
C GLU A 418 -15.97 -20.10 13.13
N TYR A 419 -14.91 -20.41 13.88
CA TYR A 419 -14.82 -21.61 14.70
C TYR A 419 -15.41 -21.47 16.11
N LYS A 420 -16.09 -20.35 16.43
CA LYS A 420 -16.69 -20.06 17.75
C LYS A 420 -15.71 -20.19 18.94
N LYS A 421 -14.46 -19.77 18.75
CA LYS A 421 -13.37 -19.81 19.75
C LYS A 421 -13.15 -18.46 20.46
N ILE A 422 -14.03 -17.48 20.24
CA ILE A 422 -14.04 -16.22 20.97
C ILE A 422 -15.26 -16.19 21.88
N ALA A 423 -15.08 -15.76 23.13
CA ALA A 423 -16.19 -15.59 24.05
C ALA A 423 -17.02 -14.33 23.72
N PRO A 424 -18.34 -14.34 24.01
CA PRO A 424 -19.23 -13.24 23.68
C PRO A 424 -19.00 -11.98 24.54
N ASP A 425 -18.15 -12.06 25.56
CA ASP A 425 -17.73 -10.96 26.43
C ASP A 425 -16.71 -10.02 25.78
N VAL A 426 -16.08 -10.43 24.67
CA VAL A 426 -15.07 -9.63 23.97
C VAL A 426 -15.72 -8.60 23.05
N ASP A 427 -15.73 -7.33 23.46
CA ASP A 427 -16.06 -6.20 22.59
C ASP A 427 -14.81 -5.64 21.91
N LEU A 428 -14.75 -5.78 20.58
CA LEU A 428 -13.63 -5.26 19.79
C LEU A 428 -13.61 -3.74 19.68
N LYS A 429 -14.75 -3.07 19.88
CA LYS A 429 -14.79 -1.60 19.92
C LYS A 429 -14.07 -1.09 21.16
N GLU A 430 -14.38 -1.67 22.31
CA GLU A 430 -13.68 -1.38 23.56
C GLU A 430 -12.16 -1.62 23.43
N MET A 431 -11.77 -2.74 22.82
CA MET A 431 -10.35 -3.02 22.57
C MET A 431 -9.70 -1.97 21.65
N ALA A 432 -10.38 -1.54 20.58
CA ALA A 432 -9.86 -0.53 19.66
C ALA A 432 -9.67 0.86 20.33
N THR A 433 -10.53 1.21 21.29
CA THR A 433 -10.41 2.43 22.10
C THR A 433 -9.21 2.35 23.06
N LEU A 434 -8.96 1.18 23.68
CA LEU A 434 -7.86 0.97 24.62
C LEU A 434 -6.49 0.87 23.92
N THR A 435 -6.43 0.32 22.72
CA THR A 435 -5.18 0.16 21.95
C THR A 435 -4.76 1.44 21.19
N LYS A 436 -4.70 2.59 21.87
CA LYS A 436 -4.27 3.86 21.26
C LYS A 436 -2.82 3.73 20.72
N ASN A 437 -2.56 4.23 19.51
CA ASN A 437 -1.25 4.18 18.83
C ASN A 437 -0.68 2.79 18.48
N PHE A 438 -1.46 1.72 18.63
CA PHE A 438 -1.02 0.40 18.16
C PHE A 438 -0.96 0.37 16.63
N SER A 439 0.14 -0.16 16.11
CA SER A 439 0.32 -0.51 14.70
C SER A 439 -0.41 -1.82 14.36
N GLY A 440 -0.60 -2.11 13.07
CA GLY A 440 -1.26 -3.35 12.64
C GLY A 440 -0.57 -4.61 13.15
N ALA A 441 0.76 -4.63 13.14
CA ALA A 441 1.55 -5.74 13.67
C ALA A 441 1.43 -5.90 15.20
N GLU A 442 1.28 -4.79 15.94
CA GLU A 442 1.07 -4.84 17.39
C GLU A 442 -0.35 -5.31 17.74
N LEU A 443 -1.36 -4.93 16.95
CA LEU A 443 -2.73 -5.45 17.10
C LEU A 443 -2.79 -6.95 16.81
N GLU A 444 -2.10 -7.42 15.77
CA GLU A 444 -1.93 -8.86 15.52
C GLU A 444 -1.21 -9.53 16.70
N GLY A 445 -0.14 -8.89 17.21
CA GLY A 445 0.59 -9.33 18.39
C GLY A 445 -0.30 -9.46 19.63
N LEU A 446 -1.19 -8.51 19.87
CA LEU A 446 -2.15 -8.52 20.97
C LEU A 446 -3.12 -9.70 20.87
N VAL A 447 -3.68 -9.94 19.68
CA VAL A 447 -4.56 -11.09 19.44
C VAL A 447 -3.80 -12.41 19.65
N ARG A 448 -2.56 -12.50 19.18
CA ARG A 448 -1.72 -13.70 19.35
C ARG A 448 -1.32 -13.92 20.81
N ALA A 449 -1.02 -12.86 21.55
CA ALA A 449 -0.74 -12.94 22.99
C ALA A 449 -1.97 -13.42 23.76
N ALA A 450 -3.15 -12.85 23.51
CA ALA A 450 -4.40 -13.30 24.12
C ALA A 450 -4.71 -14.79 23.81
N GLN A 451 -4.45 -15.25 22.58
CA GLN A 451 -4.54 -16.66 22.22
C GLN A 451 -3.57 -17.52 23.03
N SER A 452 -2.31 -17.07 23.19
CA SER A 452 -1.30 -17.78 23.97
C SER A 452 -1.67 -17.86 25.46
N THR A 453 -2.19 -16.77 26.06
CA THR A 453 -2.69 -16.75 27.43
C THR A 453 -3.86 -17.71 27.62
N ALA A 454 -4.81 -17.71 26.67
CA ALA A 454 -5.95 -18.63 26.69
C ALA A 454 -5.52 -20.10 26.59
N MET A 455 -4.52 -20.41 25.74
CA MET A 455 -3.93 -21.75 25.65
C MET A 455 -3.19 -22.14 26.93
N ASN A 456 -2.41 -21.22 27.50
CA ASN A 456 -1.63 -21.46 28.72
C ASN A 456 -2.53 -21.75 29.93
N ARG A 457 -3.71 -21.13 30.02
CA ARG A 457 -4.73 -21.41 31.05
C ARG A 457 -5.16 -22.89 31.09
N LEU A 458 -5.09 -23.60 29.96
CA LEU A 458 -5.46 -25.03 29.88
C LEU A 458 -4.30 -25.98 30.16
N ILE A 459 -3.06 -25.50 30.07
CA ILE A 459 -1.87 -26.29 30.36
C ILE A 459 -1.71 -26.33 31.88
N LYS A 460 -2.18 -27.42 32.52
CA LYS A 460 -1.93 -27.63 33.95
C LYS A 460 -0.43 -27.85 34.16
N ALA A 461 0.15 -27.11 35.11
CA ALA A 461 1.53 -27.27 35.57
C ALA A 461 1.70 -28.57 36.40
N SER A 462 1.41 -29.72 35.79
CA SER A 462 1.79 -31.03 36.30
C SER A 462 2.90 -31.60 35.41
N SER A 463 3.80 -32.39 35.98
CA SER A 463 5.10 -32.79 35.40
C SER A 463 5.06 -33.56 34.06
N LYS A 464 3.88 -33.78 33.49
CA LYS A 464 3.66 -34.20 32.10
C LYS A 464 2.64 -33.24 31.47
N VAL A 465 3.03 -32.61 30.37
CA VAL A 465 2.15 -31.77 29.55
C VAL A 465 1.19 -32.69 28.79
N GLU A 466 0.18 -33.19 29.49
CA GLU A 466 -0.96 -33.89 28.88
C GLU A 466 -2.11 -32.89 28.77
N VAL A 467 -2.48 -32.57 27.54
CA VAL A 467 -3.63 -31.69 27.25
C VAL A 467 -4.89 -32.53 27.29
N ASP A 468 -5.81 -32.21 28.20
CA ASP A 468 -7.10 -32.88 28.30
C ASP A 468 -7.94 -32.63 27.02
N PRO A 469 -8.36 -33.66 26.27
CA PRO A 469 -9.17 -33.50 25.06
C PRO A 469 -10.47 -32.71 25.29
N SER A 470 -11.06 -32.85 26.48
CA SER A 470 -12.29 -32.14 26.86
C SER A 470 -12.05 -30.63 27.09
N ALA A 471 -10.82 -30.24 27.43
CA ALA A 471 -10.42 -28.85 27.60
C ALA A 471 -10.17 -28.15 26.25
N MET A 472 -9.68 -28.88 25.24
CA MET A 472 -9.47 -28.34 23.89
C MET A 472 -10.77 -27.92 23.20
N GLU A 473 -11.86 -28.68 23.40
CA GLU A 473 -13.17 -28.31 22.87
C GLU A 473 -13.72 -27.03 23.53
N LYS A 474 -13.48 -26.85 24.84
CA LYS A 474 -13.91 -25.68 25.62
C LYS A 474 -12.98 -24.46 25.53
N LEU A 475 -11.87 -24.54 24.79
CA LEU A 475 -10.97 -23.40 24.63
C LEU A 475 -11.71 -22.22 23.99
N MET A 476 -11.81 -21.12 24.72
CA MET A 476 -12.34 -19.85 24.23
C MET A 476 -11.44 -18.73 24.75
N VAL A 477 -11.15 -17.76 23.89
CA VAL A 477 -10.45 -16.53 24.27
C VAL A 477 -11.45 -15.59 24.91
N SER A 478 -11.23 -15.22 26.17
CA SER A 478 -12.11 -14.33 26.95
C SER A 478 -11.56 -12.91 27.02
N LYS A 479 -12.41 -11.97 27.46
CA LYS A 479 -12.03 -10.56 27.64
C LYS A 479 -10.80 -10.44 28.56
N SER A 480 -10.75 -11.21 29.65
CA SER A 480 -9.61 -11.26 30.58
C SER A 480 -8.26 -11.52 29.90
N ASP A 481 -8.24 -12.35 28.85
CA ASP A 481 -7.02 -12.75 28.16
C ASP A 481 -6.46 -11.58 27.34
N PHE A 482 -7.33 -10.74 26.77
CA PHE A 482 -6.95 -9.50 26.10
C PHE A 482 -6.40 -8.45 27.07
N PHE A 483 -7.01 -8.28 28.25
CA PHE A 483 -6.49 -7.35 29.27
C PHE A 483 -5.13 -7.79 29.79
N HIS A 484 -4.96 -9.08 30.07
CA HIS A 484 -3.67 -9.62 30.49
C HIS A 484 -2.58 -9.39 29.43
N ALA A 485 -2.91 -9.63 28.16
CA ALA A 485 -1.99 -9.39 27.05
C ALA A 485 -1.62 -7.90 26.90
N LEU A 486 -2.57 -6.98 27.12
CA LEU A 486 -2.34 -5.54 27.06
C LEU A 486 -1.43 -5.04 28.21
N GLU A 487 -1.59 -5.58 29.41
CA GLU A 487 -0.83 -5.15 30.59
C GLU A 487 0.60 -5.73 30.61
N HIS A 488 0.77 -6.99 30.21
CA HIS A 488 2.02 -7.73 30.43
C HIS A 488 2.81 -8.03 29.16
N ASP A 489 2.16 -8.35 28.04
CA ASP A 489 2.83 -8.95 26.88
C ASP A 489 3.11 -7.94 25.75
N VAL A 490 2.14 -7.07 25.44
CA VAL A 490 2.21 -6.19 24.27
C VAL A 490 2.13 -4.73 24.68
N LYS A 491 3.29 -4.05 24.64
CA LYS A 491 3.40 -2.61 24.81
C LYS A 491 3.56 -1.94 23.44
N PRO A 492 2.94 -0.77 23.20
CA PRO A 492 3.13 -0.06 21.95
C PRO A 492 4.57 0.45 21.88
N ALA A 493 5.26 0.12 20.78
CA ALA A 493 6.58 0.64 20.48
C ALA A 493 6.53 2.14 20.18
N PHE A 494 5.39 2.64 19.69
CA PHE A 494 5.14 4.05 19.43
C PHE A 494 4.41 4.72 20.60
N GLY A 495 5.13 5.60 21.32
CA GLY A 495 4.49 6.74 21.97
C GLY A 495 3.95 6.62 23.39
N THR A 496 4.25 5.57 24.17
CA THR A 496 3.92 5.62 25.61
C THR A 496 5.15 5.44 26.48
N SER A 497 5.69 6.58 26.92
CA SER A 497 6.46 6.66 28.16
C SER A 497 5.54 6.49 29.39
N ALA A 498 4.47 5.67 29.33
CA ALA A 498 3.56 5.47 30.46
C ALA A 498 4.31 4.94 31.68
N GLU A 499 5.29 4.05 31.46
CA GLU A 499 6.20 3.59 32.51
C GLU A 499 7.07 4.72 33.06
N ALA A 500 7.68 5.54 32.19
CA ALA A 500 8.50 6.66 32.63
C ALA A 500 7.67 7.72 33.37
N LEU A 501 6.44 8.01 32.93
CA LEU A 501 5.50 8.87 33.66
C LEU A 501 5.12 8.27 35.01
N THR A 502 4.91 6.95 35.07
CA THR A 502 4.60 6.25 36.33
C THR A 502 5.80 6.28 37.29
N GLN A 503 7.03 6.11 36.78
CA GLN A 503 8.27 6.29 37.54
C GLN A 503 8.43 7.71 38.08
N LEU A 504 8.15 8.73 37.25
CA LEU A 504 8.14 10.13 37.68
C LEU A 504 7.06 10.43 38.73
N LEU A 505 5.98 9.63 38.78
CA LEU A 505 4.84 9.78 39.69
C LEU A 505 4.81 8.72 40.81
N THR A 506 5.96 8.13 41.18
CA THR A 506 6.02 7.00 42.15
C THR A 506 5.30 7.27 43.48
N ARG A 507 5.30 8.52 43.98
CA ARG A 507 4.63 8.91 45.24
C ARG A 507 3.31 9.66 45.05
N GLY A 508 2.79 9.70 43.82
CA GLY A 508 1.64 10.53 43.48
C GLY A 508 1.92 12.04 43.60
N ILE A 509 0.83 12.83 43.57
CA ILE A 509 0.86 14.27 43.77
C ILE A 509 0.16 14.60 45.08
N ILE A 510 0.91 15.19 46.01
CA ILE A 510 0.43 15.63 47.33
C ILE A 510 -0.17 17.04 47.18
N HIS A 511 -1.42 17.21 47.57
CA HIS A 511 -2.14 18.48 47.46
C HIS A 511 -1.94 19.31 48.73
N TRP A 512 -0.73 19.86 48.91
CA TRP A 512 -0.35 20.57 50.13
C TRP A 512 -0.82 22.04 50.20
N GLY A 513 -1.36 22.59 49.11
CA GLY A 513 -1.82 23.97 49.08
C GLY A 513 -2.53 24.35 47.78
N ARG A 514 -3.15 25.53 47.78
CA ARG A 514 -3.88 26.06 46.62
C ARG A 514 -3.02 26.21 45.37
N ALA A 515 -1.73 26.54 45.55
CA ALA A 515 -0.78 26.67 44.45
C ALA A 515 -0.72 25.42 43.56
N VAL A 516 -0.73 24.20 44.14
CA VAL A 516 -0.69 22.96 43.35
C VAL A 516 -1.99 22.78 42.54
N VAL A 517 -3.13 23.09 43.15
CA VAL A 517 -4.44 22.99 42.49
C VAL A 517 -4.55 24.01 41.35
N GLU A 518 -4.10 25.25 41.56
CA GLU A 518 -4.06 26.30 40.55
C GLU A 518 -3.14 25.92 39.38
N ILE A 519 -1.93 25.41 39.64
CA ILE A 519 -1.01 24.97 38.58
C ILE A 519 -1.59 23.82 37.74
N LEU A 520 -2.28 22.87 38.38
CA LEU A 520 -2.94 21.77 37.67
C LEU A 520 -4.17 22.25 36.88
N ALA A 521 -4.92 23.23 37.42
CA ALA A 521 -6.04 23.86 36.72
C ALA A 521 -5.56 24.64 35.48
N ASP A 522 -4.51 25.45 35.62
CA ASP A 522 -3.88 26.18 34.52
C ASP A 522 -3.30 25.22 33.48
N GLY A 523 -2.65 24.13 33.92
CA GLY A 523 -2.23 23.05 33.03
C GLY A 523 -3.40 22.42 32.26
N GLY A 524 -4.55 22.27 32.90
CA GLY A 524 -5.81 21.85 32.27
C GLY A 524 -6.27 22.81 31.16
N LEU A 525 -6.19 24.12 31.39
CA LEU A 525 -6.50 25.13 30.38
C LEU A 525 -5.54 25.05 29.19
N CYS A 526 -4.24 24.85 29.42
CA CYS A 526 -3.26 24.64 28.34
C CYS A 526 -3.56 23.39 27.51
N ILE A 527 -4.00 22.29 28.14
CA ILE A 527 -4.42 21.06 27.44
C ILE A 527 -5.65 21.34 26.56
N GLN A 528 -6.64 22.07 27.08
CA GLN A 528 -7.83 22.45 26.31
C GLN A 528 -7.47 23.34 25.13
N GLN A 529 -6.55 24.30 25.31
CA GLN A 529 -6.04 25.14 24.23
C GLN A 529 -5.31 24.32 23.15
N ALA A 530 -4.52 23.31 23.55
CA ALA A 530 -3.85 22.42 22.60
C ALA A 530 -4.85 21.53 21.83
N ARG A 531 -5.96 21.13 22.46
CA ARG A 531 -7.06 20.37 21.82
C ARG A 531 -7.92 21.25 20.90
N ALA A 532 -7.99 22.55 21.13
CA ALA A 532 -8.87 23.45 20.41
C ALA A 532 -8.58 23.48 18.90
N THR A 533 -9.65 23.46 18.11
CA THR A 533 -9.57 23.42 16.64
C THR A 533 -9.05 24.74 16.07
N GLU A 534 -9.42 25.88 16.67
CA GLU A 534 -9.17 27.24 16.16
C GLU A 534 -7.78 27.85 16.49
N GLY A 535 -6.84 27.06 17.00
CA GLY A 535 -5.49 27.53 17.37
C GLY A 535 -4.37 27.14 16.41
N SER A 536 -3.19 27.74 16.60
CA SER A 536 -1.90 27.43 15.94
C SER A 536 -1.48 25.96 16.02
N GLY A 537 -2.12 25.20 16.90
CA GLY A 537 -1.87 23.77 17.12
C GLY A 537 -0.59 23.48 17.91
N LEU A 538 0.12 24.52 18.37
CA LEU A 538 1.31 24.41 19.21
C LEU A 538 1.09 25.20 20.50
N VAL A 539 1.26 24.54 21.65
CA VAL A 539 1.24 25.18 22.96
C VAL A 539 2.50 24.75 23.71
N SER A 540 3.37 25.71 24.03
CA SER A 540 4.57 25.49 24.83
C SER A 540 4.41 26.08 26.24
N VAL A 541 4.59 25.24 27.25
CA VAL A 541 4.43 25.59 28.67
C VAL A 541 5.74 25.33 29.39
N LEU A 542 6.23 26.32 30.12
CA LEU A 542 7.40 26.21 30.99
C LEU A 542 6.97 26.14 32.45
N LEU A 543 7.30 25.06 33.15
CA LEU A 543 7.22 24.96 34.60
C LEU A 543 8.57 25.37 35.20
N GLU A 544 8.58 26.53 35.83
CA GLU A 544 9.76 27.07 36.50
C GLU A 544 9.60 27.07 38.03
N GLY A 545 10.71 27.14 38.75
CA GLY A 545 10.69 27.27 40.20
C GLY A 545 11.96 26.73 40.85
N PRO A 546 12.12 26.85 42.18
CA PRO A 546 13.31 26.41 42.88
C PRO A 546 13.61 24.91 42.68
N PRO A 547 14.88 24.47 42.80
CA PRO A 547 15.21 23.05 42.73
C PRO A 547 14.43 22.26 43.78
N ASN A 548 14.10 21.00 43.49
CA ASN A 548 13.38 20.08 44.39
C ASN A 548 11.91 20.46 44.73
N SER A 549 11.31 21.43 44.03
CA SER A 549 9.89 21.82 44.23
C SER A 549 8.86 20.86 43.60
N GLY A 550 9.28 19.85 42.85
CA GLY A 550 8.37 18.85 42.25
C GLY A 550 7.87 19.17 40.84
N LYS A 551 8.50 20.13 40.14
CA LYS A 551 8.14 20.55 38.77
C LYS A 551 7.96 19.37 37.79
N THR A 552 8.92 18.46 37.75
CA THR A 552 8.88 17.27 36.87
C THR A 552 7.67 16.39 37.16
N ALA A 553 7.31 16.21 38.43
CA ALA A 553 6.15 15.42 38.82
C ALA A 553 4.83 16.14 38.42
N LEU A 554 4.74 17.46 38.64
CA LEU A 554 3.58 18.24 38.20
C LEU A 554 3.43 18.23 36.67
N ALA A 555 4.51 18.40 35.92
CA ALA A 555 4.50 18.32 34.46
C ALA A 555 4.11 16.92 33.97
N ALA A 556 4.61 15.86 34.62
CA ALA A 556 4.20 14.48 34.33
C ALA A 556 2.70 14.25 34.64
N GLN A 557 2.17 14.85 35.70
CA GLN A 557 0.75 14.77 36.04
C GLN A 557 -0.13 15.51 35.00
N ILE A 558 0.29 16.69 34.56
CA ILE A 558 -0.39 17.43 33.47
C ILE A 558 -0.36 16.59 32.18
N ALA A 559 0.79 16.02 31.83
CA ALA A 559 0.92 15.13 30.68
C ALA A 559 -0.02 13.90 30.79
N LYS A 560 -0.12 13.28 31.98
CA LYS A 560 -1.02 12.15 32.23
C LYS A 560 -2.49 12.56 32.13
N ASN A 561 -2.88 13.71 32.68
CA ASN A 561 -4.23 14.25 32.62
C ASN A 561 -4.64 14.65 31.18
N SER A 562 -3.67 14.90 30.30
CA SER A 562 -3.95 15.24 28.90
C SER A 562 -4.62 14.11 28.13
N ASP A 563 -4.44 12.83 28.53
CA ASP A 563 -4.91 11.64 27.80
C ASP A 563 -4.66 11.70 26.28
N PHE A 564 -3.58 12.38 25.87
CA PHE A 564 -3.17 12.44 24.47
C PHE A 564 -2.67 11.06 24.04
N PRO A 565 -2.95 10.62 22.80
CA PRO A 565 -2.48 9.34 22.29
C PRO A 565 -0.97 9.18 22.44
N PHE A 566 -0.19 10.20 22.06
CA PHE A 566 1.27 10.16 22.13
C PHE A 566 1.78 11.02 23.28
N VAL A 567 2.47 10.40 24.25
CA VAL A 567 3.16 11.11 25.33
C VAL A 567 4.59 10.60 25.45
N LYS A 568 5.56 11.49 25.23
CA LYS A 568 6.99 11.16 25.30
C LYS A 568 7.71 12.06 26.28
N VAL A 569 8.48 11.44 27.17
CA VAL A 569 9.38 12.15 28.08
C VAL A 569 10.77 12.18 27.46
N CYS A 570 11.38 13.35 27.42
CA CYS A 570 12.74 13.62 27.02
C CYS A 570 13.53 14.01 28.27
N THR A 571 14.19 13.04 28.89
CA THR A 571 15.04 13.26 30.07
C THR A 571 16.52 13.38 29.64
N PRO A 572 17.34 14.15 30.38
CA PRO A 572 18.78 14.15 30.18
C PRO A 572 19.43 12.81 30.52
N GLU A 573 18.77 11.96 31.31
CA GLU A 573 19.24 10.64 31.74
C GLU A 573 19.40 9.67 30.55
N ASP A 574 18.49 9.73 29.57
CA ASP A 574 18.55 8.93 28.35
C ASP A 574 19.66 9.39 27.38
N MET A 575 20.25 10.57 27.61
CA MET A 575 21.23 11.21 26.73
C MET A 575 22.62 11.35 27.37
N VAL A 576 22.88 10.61 28.44
CA VAL A 576 24.18 10.61 29.13
C VAL A 576 25.27 10.07 28.19
N GLY A 577 26.36 10.83 28.05
CA GLY A 577 27.50 10.48 27.20
C GLY A 577 27.34 10.85 25.72
N PHE A 578 26.20 11.44 25.32
CA PHE A 578 26.02 11.88 23.93
C PHE A 578 26.81 13.16 23.66
N ILE A 579 27.40 13.23 22.47
CA ILE A 579 27.91 14.47 21.89
C ILE A 579 26.75 15.40 21.48
N GLU A 580 27.01 16.69 21.35
CA GLU A 580 25.98 17.71 21.08
C GLU A 580 25.13 17.40 19.83
N SER A 581 25.76 16.93 18.74
CA SER A 581 25.05 16.56 17.51
C SER A 581 24.12 15.36 17.69
N ALA A 582 24.54 14.37 18.49
CA ALA A 582 23.73 13.20 18.83
C ALA A 582 22.54 13.58 19.72
N LYS A 583 22.73 14.51 20.68
CA LYS A 583 21.63 15.07 21.48
C LYS A 583 20.61 15.78 20.60
N CYS A 584 21.07 16.65 19.70
CA CYS A 584 20.20 17.35 18.76
C CYS A 584 19.40 16.39 17.87
N LEU A 585 20.04 15.33 17.36
CA LEU A 585 19.38 14.32 16.55
C LEU A 585 18.33 13.55 17.36
N SER A 586 18.63 13.23 18.63
CA SER A 586 17.70 12.54 19.53
C SER A 586 16.47 13.40 19.84
N ILE A 587 16.68 14.67 20.21
CA ILE A 587 15.59 15.62 20.46
C ILE A 587 14.76 15.79 19.18
N ARG A 588 15.39 16.03 18.03
CA ARG A 588 14.69 16.15 16.75
C ARG A 588 13.85 14.92 16.44
N LYS A 589 14.38 13.71 16.67
CA LYS A 589 13.64 12.45 16.47
C LYS A 589 12.38 12.40 17.34
N VAL A 590 12.45 12.81 18.61
CA VAL A 590 11.29 12.86 19.50
C VAL A 590 10.19 13.79 18.96
N PHE A 591 10.58 14.95 18.44
CA PHE A 591 9.63 15.89 17.83
C PHE A 591 9.07 15.35 16.50
N ASP A 592 9.92 14.77 15.65
CA ASP A 592 9.50 14.18 14.37
C ASP A 592 8.54 12.99 14.56
N ASP A 593 8.70 12.21 15.65
CA ASP A 593 7.77 11.15 16.04
C ASP A 593 6.47 11.74 16.60
N ALA A 594 6.54 12.80 17.40
CA ALA A 594 5.35 13.50 17.90
C ALA A 594 4.51 14.12 16.79
N TYR A 595 5.16 14.59 15.72
CA TYR A 595 4.48 15.07 14.53
C TYR A 595 3.77 13.97 13.75
N ARG A 596 3.89 12.68 14.07
CA ARG A 596 3.12 11.61 13.38
C ARG A 596 1.76 11.38 14.00
N SER A 597 1.57 11.78 15.26
CA SER A 597 0.29 11.64 15.96
C SER A 597 -0.61 12.85 15.74
N GLN A 598 -1.93 12.65 15.85
CA GLN A 598 -2.91 13.74 15.74
C GLN A 598 -2.83 14.69 16.94
N LEU A 599 -2.67 14.14 18.16
CA LEU A 599 -2.48 14.88 19.40
C LEU A 599 -1.25 14.29 20.10
N SER A 600 -0.26 15.13 20.39
CA SER A 600 0.98 14.71 21.06
C SER A 600 1.37 15.64 22.21
N CYS A 601 1.91 15.05 23.28
CA CYS A 601 2.49 15.76 24.41
C CYS A 601 3.96 15.37 24.56
N ILE A 602 4.86 16.35 24.58
CA ILE A 602 6.27 16.15 24.84
C ILE A 602 6.61 16.78 26.19
N LEU A 603 7.19 15.99 27.11
CA LEU A 603 7.74 16.49 28.36
C LEU A 603 9.26 16.58 28.24
N VAL A 604 9.81 17.78 28.16
CA VAL A 604 11.27 18.04 28.21
C VAL A 604 11.65 18.37 29.64
N ASP A 605 12.36 17.45 30.29
CA ASP A 605 12.73 17.62 31.68
C ASP A 605 14.12 18.28 31.84
N ASN A 606 14.23 19.21 32.79
CA ASN A 606 15.45 19.90 33.19
C ASN A 606 16.26 20.47 32.01
N ILE A 607 15.72 21.48 31.34
CA ILE A 607 16.34 22.11 30.16
C ILE A 607 17.80 22.52 30.44
N GLU A 608 18.10 23.06 31.62
CA GLU A 608 19.48 23.46 31.96
C GLU A 608 20.47 22.29 31.90
N ARG A 609 20.05 21.07 32.24
CA ARG A 609 20.90 19.87 32.16
C ARG A 609 21.00 19.35 30.73
N LEU A 610 19.92 19.47 29.95
CA LEU A 610 19.93 19.13 28.53
C LEU A 610 20.94 20.00 27.75
N LEU A 611 21.03 21.27 28.12
CA LEU A 611 21.96 22.26 27.57
C LEU A 611 23.39 22.17 28.14
N ASP A 612 23.69 21.20 29.01
CA ASP A 612 24.97 21.08 29.73
C ASP A 612 25.41 22.37 30.43
N TYR A 613 24.45 23.12 30.99
CA TYR A 613 24.74 24.42 31.61
C TYR A 613 25.59 24.28 32.89
N GLY A 614 26.73 24.96 32.90
CA GLY A 614 27.62 25.10 34.05
C GLY A 614 27.64 26.52 34.62
N PRO A 615 27.50 26.72 35.94
CA PRO A 615 27.52 28.07 36.55
C PRO A 615 28.93 28.68 36.64
N ILE A 616 29.99 27.87 36.62
CA ILE A 616 31.38 28.33 36.74
C ILE A 616 31.91 28.69 35.35
N GLY A 617 31.74 29.96 34.97
CA GLY A 617 31.90 30.43 33.60
C GLY A 617 30.76 29.87 32.74
N PRO A 618 29.81 30.70 32.25
CA PRO A 618 28.58 30.20 31.62
C PRO A 618 28.92 29.41 30.34
N ARG A 619 29.09 28.10 30.50
CA ARG A 619 29.30 27.14 29.43
C ARG A 619 27.99 26.42 29.22
N TYR A 620 27.56 26.34 27.98
CA TYR A 620 26.36 25.63 27.55
C TYR A 620 26.53 25.17 26.11
N SER A 621 25.76 24.16 25.71
CA SER A 621 25.71 23.67 24.34
C SER A 621 24.87 24.59 23.46
N ASN A 622 25.51 25.49 22.73
CA ASN A 622 24.81 26.42 21.82
C ASN A 622 24.06 25.68 20.70
N LEU A 623 24.63 24.58 20.18
CA LEU A 623 23.98 23.77 19.14
C LEU A 623 22.62 23.23 19.64
N THR A 624 22.60 22.71 20.87
CA THR A 624 21.40 22.17 21.50
C THR A 624 20.38 23.27 21.81
N LEU A 625 20.84 24.44 22.24
CA LEU A 625 20.00 25.62 22.50
C LEU A 625 19.27 26.08 21.23
N GLN A 626 20.02 26.28 20.13
CA GLN A 626 19.44 26.72 18.86
C GLN A 626 18.47 25.69 18.29
N ALA A 627 18.80 24.41 18.39
CA ALA A 627 17.88 23.33 18.00
C ALA A 627 16.57 23.39 18.79
N LEU A 628 16.64 23.56 20.11
CA LEU A 628 15.46 23.65 20.97
C LEU A 628 14.61 24.89 20.66
N LEU A 629 15.23 26.05 20.46
CA LEU A 629 14.54 27.30 20.08
C LEU A 629 13.75 27.15 18.77
N VAL A 630 14.35 26.51 17.77
CA VAL A 630 13.67 26.23 16.49
C VAL A 630 12.52 25.25 16.70
N LEU A 631 12.71 24.20 17.49
CA LEU A 631 11.68 23.18 17.73
C LEU A 631 10.50 23.72 18.56
N LEU A 632 10.74 24.62 19.51
CA LEU A 632 9.69 25.28 20.31
C LEU A 632 8.83 26.25 19.50
N LYS A 633 9.33 26.76 18.36
CA LYS A 633 8.60 27.68 17.47
C LYS A 633 8.03 27.01 16.22
N LYS A 634 8.49 25.80 15.90
CA LYS A 634 8.07 25.08 14.69
C LYS A 634 6.62 24.58 14.84
N SER A 635 5.72 25.11 14.02
CA SER A 635 4.34 24.66 13.97
C SER A 635 4.23 23.22 13.46
N PRO A 636 3.37 22.37 14.07
CA PRO A 636 3.12 21.03 13.55
C PRO A 636 2.45 21.07 12.16
N PRO A 637 2.52 19.97 11.38
CA PRO A 637 1.79 19.84 10.12
C PRO A 637 0.27 20.06 10.30
N PRO A 638 -0.45 20.47 9.24
CA PRO A 638 -1.88 20.76 9.32
C PRO A 638 -2.67 19.54 9.83
N GLY A 639 -3.59 19.78 10.77
CA GLY A 639 -4.41 18.75 11.40
C GLY A 639 -3.75 18.02 12.57
N ARG A 640 -2.50 18.33 12.91
CA ARG A 640 -1.79 17.76 14.07
C ARG A 640 -1.59 18.82 15.15
N LYS A 641 -1.66 18.42 16.42
CA LYS A 641 -1.56 19.31 17.59
C LYS A 641 -0.48 18.81 18.54
N LEU A 642 0.28 19.75 19.10
CA LEU A 642 1.44 19.49 19.95
C LEU A 642 1.40 20.35 21.21
N LEU A 643 1.46 19.69 22.37
CA LEU A 643 1.69 20.29 23.68
C LEU A 643 3.13 20.00 24.10
N ILE A 644 3.89 21.04 24.45
CA ILE A 644 5.26 20.91 24.96
C ILE A 644 5.26 21.38 26.40
N LEU A 645 5.61 20.49 27.32
CA LEU A 645 5.83 20.81 28.72
C LEU A 645 7.33 20.79 28.98
N CYS A 646 7.85 21.88 29.48
CA CYS A 646 9.27 22.05 29.78
C CYS A 646 9.46 22.30 31.27
N THR A 647 10.51 21.76 31.88
CA THR A 647 10.83 22.07 33.28
C THR A 647 12.20 22.73 33.41
N SER A 648 12.31 23.70 34.31
CA SER A 648 13.60 24.30 34.66
C SER A 648 13.66 24.77 36.10
N SER A 649 14.83 24.65 36.71
CA SER A 649 15.10 25.17 38.05
C SER A 649 15.73 26.56 38.08
N ARG A 650 16.10 27.14 36.93
CA ARG A 650 16.87 28.38 36.83
C ARG A 650 16.25 29.36 35.84
N ARG A 651 15.24 30.12 36.28
CA ARG A 651 14.57 31.16 35.47
C ARG A 651 15.55 32.17 34.87
N GLN A 652 16.45 32.72 35.70
CA GLN A 652 17.41 33.75 35.29
C GLN A 652 18.26 33.31 34.10
N VAL A 653 18.75 32.06 34.12
CA VAL A 653 19.54 31.49 33.03
C VAL A 653 18.73 31.37 31.75
N LEU A 654 17.46 31.00 31.82
CA LEU A 654 16.60 30.92 30.65
C LEU A 654 16.25 32.29 30.05
N ASP A 655 16.22 33.33 30.89
CA ASP A 655 16.04 34.72 30.47
C ASP A 655 17.29 35.22 29.72
N ASP A 656 18.46 34.99 30.31
CA ASP A 656 19.77 35.34 29.71
C ASP A 656 20.01 34.62 28.36
N LEU A 657 19.48 33.40 28.21
CA LEU A 657 19.56 32.62 26.97
C LEU A 657 18.42 32.90 25.98
N GLU A 658 17.57 33.88 26.25
CA GLU A 658 16.41 34.26 25.43
C GLU A 658 15.43 33.10 25.13
N LEU A 659 15.35 32.12 26.04
CA LEU A 659 14.45 30.97 25.89
C LEU A 659 13.03 31.28 26.40
N LEU A 660 12.89 32.17 27.38
CA LEU A 660 11.58 32.53 27.96
C LEU A 660 10.56 33.03 26.92
N PRO A 661 10.91 33.92 25.96
CA PRO A 661 9.96 34.38 24.94
C PRO A 661 9.51 33.30 23.96
N ALA A 662 10.16 32.14 23.91
CA ALA A 662 9.75 31.02 23.07
C ALA A 662 8.56 30.23 23.66
N PHE A 663 8.24 30.44 24.94
CA PHE A 663 7.13 29.78 25.62
C PHE A 663 5.84 30.60 25.54
N ASN A 664 4.72 29.94 25.28
CA ASN A 664 3.40 30.58 25.31
C ASN A 664 2.94 30.89 26.74
N THR A 665 3.24 30.00 27.69
CA THR A 665 2.78 30.10 29.07
C THR A 665 3.89 29.68 30.03
N ILE A 666 4.04 30.40 31.13
CA ILE A 666 5.02 30.12 32.18
C ILE A 666 4.25 29.90 33.48
N LEU A 667 4.39 28.71 34.06
CA LEU A 667 3.77 28.31 35.32
C LEU A 667 4.85 28.28 36.42
N HIS A 668 4.66 29.08 37.46
CA HIS A 668 5.59 29.15 38.58
C HIS A 668 5.22 28.13 39.67
N VAL A 669 6.16 27.26 40.03
CA VAL A 669 6.02 26.25 41.09
C VAL A 669 6.75 26.74 42.35
N PRO A 670 6.03 27.26 43.36
CA PRO A 670 6.64 27.76 44.58
C PRO A 670 7.11 26.62 45.51
N ASN A 671 8.05 26.95 46.41
CA ASN A 671 8.38 26.10 47.54
C ASN A 671 7.33 26.22 48.65
N LEU A 672 7.35 25.29 49.61
CA LEU A 672 6.51 25.37 50.80
C LEU A 672 6.95 26.56 51.64
N SER A 673 6.04 27.54 51.80
CA SER A 673 6.28 28.79 52.52
C SER A 673 5.59 28.92 53.89
N SER A 674 4.49 28.18 54.10
CA SER A 674 3.64 28.26 55.30
C SER A 674 3.77 26.98 56.13
N SER A 675 3.60 27.11 57.45
CA SER A 675 3.47 25.98 58.38
C SER A 675 2.31 25.06 57.99
N ASP A 676 1.21 25.62 57.49
CA ASP A 676 0.03 24.86 57.10
C ASP A 676 0.31 23.97 55.88
N HIS A 677 1.14 24.47 54.95
CA HIS A 677 1.58 23.69 53.79
C HIS A 677 2.39 22.48 54.23
N LEU A 678 3.33 22.67 55.17
CA LEU A 678 4.17 21.59 55.68
C LEU A 678 3.34 20.54 56.43
N LEU A 679 2.39 20.97 57.25
CA LEU A 679 1.51 20.07 57.99
C LEU A 679 0.61 19.26 57.06
N SER A 680 0.06 19.89 56.01
CA SER A 680 -0.74 19.17 55.00
C SER A 680 0.05 18.05 54.34
N VAL A 681 1.34 18.26 54.04
CA VAL A 681 2.23 17.18 53.53
C VAL A 681 2.42 16.08 54.56
N LEU A 682 2.66 16.44 55.82
CA LEU A 682 2.90 15.47 56.89
C LEU A 682 1.66 14.64 57.23
N GLU A 683 0.47 15.23 57.12
CA GLU A 683 -0.81 14.54 57.27
C GLU A 683 -1.01 13.49 56.16
N GLU A 684 -0.71 13.82 54.90
CA GLU A 684 -0.82 12.84 53.81
C GLU A 684 0.20 11.70 53.88
N VAL A 685 1.40 11.96 54.42
CA VAL A 685 2.48 10.95 54.50
C VAL A 685 2.34 10.04 55.74
N ASP A 686 1.41 10.35 56.65
CA ASP A 686 1.06 9.60 57.87
C ASP A 686 2.28 9.12 58.68
N LEU A 687 3.25 10.03 58.89
CA LEU A 687 4.48 9.72 59.63
C LEU A 687 4.35 9.91 61.15
N PHE A 688 3.56 10.91 61.55
CA PHE A 688 3.47 11.40 62.92
C PHE A 688 2.07 11.15 63.48
N SER A 689 2.00 10.70 64.73
CA SER A 689 0.74 10.58 65.45
C SER A 689 0.07 11.95 65.66
N LYS A 690 -1.24 11.98 65.93
CA LYS A 690 -1.99 13.23 66.18
C LYS A 690 -1.36 14.08 67.31
N HIS A 691 -0.82 13.46 68.35
CA HIS A 691 -0.14 14.17 69.44
C HIS A 691 1.19 14.78 69.00
N GLU A 692 1.96 14.07 68.18
CA GLU A 692 3.21 14.56 67.60
C GLU A 692 2.98 15.71 66.62
N MET A 693 1.90 15.65 65.83
CA MET A 693 1.50 16.72 64.91
C MET A 693 1.12 18.01 65.65
N ILE A 694 0.39 17.92 66.78
CA ILE A 694 0.09 19.08 67.63
C ILE A 694 1.38 19.68 68.22
N ALA A 695 2.30 18.83 68.70
CA ALA A 695 3.59 19.28 69.22
C ALA A 695 4.47 19.92 68.14
N LEU A 696 4.40 19.42 66.91
CA LEU A 696 5.10 19.97 65.76
C LEU A 696 4.51 21.33 65.35
N HIS A 697 3.17 21.45 65.28
CA HIS A 697 2.48 22.70 64.98
C HIS A 697 2.86 23.80 65.99
N ALA A 698 2.85 23.49 67.29
CA ALA A 698 3.26 24.43 68.33
C ALA A 698 4.71 24.91 68.19
N LYS A 699 5.63 24.04 67.73
CA LYS A 699 7.05 24.38 67.51
C LYS A 699 7.31 25.12 66.19
N LEU A 700 6.39 25.02 65.23
CA LEU A 700 6.47 25.65 63.91
C LEU A 700 5.76 27.00 63.86
N GLN A 701 4.90 27.32 64.83
CA GLN A 701 4.22 28.61 64.90
C GLN A 701 5.20 29.78 64.95
N GLY A 702 5.05 30.72 64.01
CA GLY A 702 5.86 31.94 63.92
C GLY A 702 7.18 31.81 63.16
N LYS A 703 7.56 30.60 62.72
CA LYS A 703 8.77 30.38 61.91
C LYS A 703 8.46 30.47 60.42
N ARG A 704 9.40 30.99 59.63
CA ARG A 704 9.31 31.00 58.16
C ARG A 704 9.80 29.68 57.61
N ILE A 705 9.08 29.13 56.64
CA ILE A 705 9.44 27.86 56.01
C ILE A 705 9.84 28.15 54.57
N PHE A 706 10.91 27.52 54.08
CA PHE A 706 11.26 27.58 52.67
C PHE A 706 11.93 26.29 52.23
N ILE A 707 11.13 25.28 51.88
CA ILE A 707 11.64 23.98 51.46
C ILE A 707 10.90 23.43 50.24
N GLY A 708 11.62 22.74 49.36
CA GLY A 708 11.03 22.02 48.23
C GLY A 708 10.47 20.66 48.66
N ILE A 709 9.32 20.27 48.09
CA ILE A 709 8.61 19.03 48.45
C ILE A 709 9.49 17.77 48.35
N LYS A 710 10.33 17.65 47.31
CA LYS A 710 11.19 16.47 47.12
C LYS A 710 12.25 16.36 48.22
N LYS A 711 12.77 17.50 48.69
CA LYS A 711 13.73 17.54 49.80
C LYS A 711 13.03 17.23 51.12
N LEU A 712 11.85 17.81 51.36
CA LEU A 712 11.02 17.53 52.54
C LEU A 712 10.70 16.04 52.67
N LEU A 713 10.30 15.38 51.58
CA LEU A 713 10.04 13.93 51.57
C LEU A 713 11.29 13.10 51.92
N CYS A 714 12.48 13.52 51.48
CA CYS A 714 13.74 12.89 51.87
C CYS A 714 13.99 13.04 53.39
N LEU A 715 13.75 14.23 53.95
CA LEU A 715 13.85 14.46 55.40
C LEU A 715 12.85 13.62 56.20
N ILE A 716 11.63 13.45 55.67
CA ILE A 716 10.59 12.59 56.25
C ILE A 716 11.05 11.12 56.26
N ASP A 717 11.60 10.63 55.16
CA ASP A 717 12.11 9.25 55.09
C ASP A 717 13.28 9.02 56.04
N MET A 718 14.17 10.01 56.20
CA MET A 718 15.24 9.95 57.19
C MET A 718 14.68 9.93 58.62
N ALA A 719 13.69 10.76 58.92
CA ALA A 719 13.03 10.79 60.22
C ALA A 719 12.29 9.48 60.54
N ARG A 720 11.74 8.80 59.52
CA ARG A 720 11.08 7.49 59.66
C ARG A 720 12.00 6.41 60.22
N GLN A 721 13.30 6.48 59.95
CA GLN A 721 14.30 5.51 60.43
C GLN A 721 14.74 5.74 61.88
N VAL A 722 14.31 6.85 62.50
CA VAL A 722 14.68 7.22 63.87
C VAL A 722 13.63 6.72 64.85
N GLU A 723 14.08 6.36 66.06
CA GLU A 723 13.19 5.99 67.16
C GLU A 723 12.10 7.06 67.38
N PRO A 724 10.84 6.68 67.65
CA PRO A 724 9.72 7.60 67.80
C PRO A 724 10.01 8.78 68.75
N SER A 725 10.68 8.51 69.87
CA SER A 725 11.05 9.48 70.90
C SER A 725 11.92 10.64 70.39
N TYR A 726 12.74 10.41 69.35
CA TYR A 726 13.67 11.39 68.80
C TYR A 726 13.27 11.90 67.40
N ARG A 727 12.19 11.37 66.83
CA ARG A 727 11.76 11.65 65.45
C ARG A 727 11.51 13.13 65.20
N ILE A 728 10.76 13.80 66.08
CA ILE A 728 10.46 15.23 65.99
C ILE A 728 11.73 16.07 66.09
N ALA A 729 12.59 15.79 67.07
CA ALA A 729 13.81 16.55 67.31
C ALA A 729 14.77 16.42 66.12
N LYS A 730 14.91 15.20 65.57
CA LYS A 730 15.76 14.97 64.40
C LYS A 730 15.20 15.63 63.14
N PHE A 731 13.89 15.56 62.92
CA PHE A 731 13.24 16.20 61.78
C PHE A 731 13.43 17.72 61.80
N LEU A 732 13.14 18.37 62.94
CA LEU A 732 13.30 19.83 63.09
C LEU A 732 14.76 20.26 62.95
N SER A 733 15.70 19.53 63.57
CA SER A 733 17.14 19.80 63.44
C SER A 733 17.60 19.70 61.98
N LYS A 734 17.15 18.70 61.22
CA LYS A 734 17.48 18.59 59.79
C LYS A 734 16.78 19.63 58.93
N LEU A 735 15.59 20.05 59.30
CA LEU A 735 14.88 21.12 58.61
C LEU A 735 15.58 22.48 58.79
N GLU A 736 16.10 22.76 59.98
CA GLU A 736 16.93 23.93 60.28
C GLU A 736 18.29 23.88 59.56
N GLU A 737 18.98 22.73 59.57
CA GLU A 737 20.27 22.57 58.87
C GLU A 737 20.19 22.83 57.35
N GLU A 738 19.07 22.48 56.72
CA GLU A 738 18.85 22.65 55.28
C GLU A 738 18.33 24.04 54.90
N GLY A 739 18.23 24.97 55.86
CA GLY A 739 17.67 26.31 55.64
C GLY A 739 16.17 26.29 55.33
N GLY A 740 15.49 25.19 55.66
CA GLY A 740 14.04 25.04 55.45
C GLY A 740 13.20 25.73 56.53
N LEU A 741 13.83 26.16 57.62
CA LEU A 741 13.22 26.81 58.78
C LEU A 741 14.07 28.02 59.19
N GLU A 742 13.50 29.23 59.10
CA GLU A 742 14.11 30.50 59.53
C GLU A 742 13.31 31.18 60.64
#